data_AF-A0AAF0UE54-F1
#
_entry.id   AF-A0AAF0UE54-F1
#
_cell.length_a   1.000
_cell.length_b   1.000
_cell.length_c   1.000
_cell.angle_alpha   90.00
_cell.angle_beta   90.00
_cell.angle_gamma   90.00
#
_symmetry.space_group_name_H-M   'P 1'
#
loop_
_entity.id
_entity.type
_entity.pdbx_description
1 polymer ?
#
loop_
_entity_poly.entity_id
_entity_poly.type
_entity_poly.pdbx_seq_one_letter_code
_entity_poly.pdbx_strand_id
1 'polypeptide(L)'
;MDLNALPQPEDDDEIFGQQLEDDEPQEPILHSDERADYVTSAVEISRRAVWAHQMEGEEWLLNSGKFSIVVGNLVISKFELSLLSLVPHFVPPFTNLVSEREERIQKLKRQHPDDRPAYPSQPRMRDEIFQTKRQKPSSRLPPGWLDCPAFGQEIGCLIPSKVPLDETFNDCVLPGKRYSFRQVLHQQRVLGRKLGMVIDLTNTSRYYSLSDWRKEGIKHVKIQCRGRGSAPDNESVNLFVSEELDTNIYGFYEVSQFLARQKHAKKYILVHCTHGHNRTGFMIIHYLMRTLPISVSQAIKIFSDARPPGIYKPDYIDALYAFYHEKKPEMVVCPPTPEWKKSSELDLNGDAMPDDDDDGGPAAPLTDNLEAQVVTSNDDILGDAIPQDQQNYLRQFCYQALKMTQGGRGPQFPGSHPVSLDRENLQLLRQRYYYATWKADGTRYMMLIMMDGCFLIDRHFNFRRVQMRFPCRHTNEGLAEKTHHFTLLDGEMVIDTLPDTQKQERRYLIYDMMALNQVSVIERPFYERWRMIDKEVIGPRNHERQHIYQSRNPYYRYELEPFRVRRKDFFLLSTVTKLLKEFIPKLSHEADGLIFQGWDDPYVPRTHEGLLKWKYPEMNSVDFLFEVVDDREFLYLHERGKKKLMEGSRVVFPDGSDPSAYSGKIIECSFDTDNQKWIWMRTRVDKGTPNDYNTYRKVMRSITDNITEEVVLNEIYEIIRLPICLDDQKSLLLQLKGSLQYDSSFSTKLTRWNDNTSECCDWDGVKCDLYGHVIALELDNELISSGVENSSALLSFEYLEKLNLAYNRFDVGIYNLVNLKYLNLSNAGFLGQIPMTLSRLTRLVTLDLSTLLQPLKFESLDFIENLTELRELYLDGVGLSAQRNELTALSLRGCRVSGPIDDSLSNLRFLSVIYLDQKCVILISNLMTL
;
A
#
# COMPACT_ATOMS: atom_id res chain seq x y z
N MET A 1 -34.24 -14.66 -20.10
CA MET A 1 -35.28 -13.84 -20.75
C MET A 1 -35.88 -12.96 -19.67
N ASP A 2 -36.20 -11.73 -20.05
CA ASP A 2 -36.98 -10.70 -19.36
C ASP A 2 -36.64 -10.31 -17.91
N LEU A 3 -36.00 -9.14 -17.85
CA LEU A 3 -36.07 -8.19 -16.73
C LEU A 3 -37.42 -7.46 -16.75
N ASN A 4 -38.02 -7.21 -15.58
CA ASN A 4 -38.68 -5.96 -15.16
C ASN A 4 -39.78 -6.21 -14.11
N ALA A 5 -39.48 -5.98 -12.82
CA ALA A 5 -40.45 -5.57 -11.80
C ALA A 5 -39.73 -5.04 -10.55
N LEU A 6 -39.97 -3.79 -10.20
CA LEU A 6 -39.73 -3.22 -8.86
C LEU A 6 -41.10 -3.06 -8.18
N PRO A 7 -41.26 -3.43 -6.91
CA PRO A 7 -42.34 -2.93 -6.06
C PRO A 7 -41.89 -1.71 -5.24
N GLN A 8 -42.83 -0.82 -4.93
CA GLN A 8 -42.68 0.25 -3.95
C GLN A 8 -43.12 -0.22 -2.54
N PRO A 9 -42.78 0.50 -1.46
CA PRO A 9 -43.20 0.12 -0.11
C PRO A 9 -44.68 0.47 0.14
N GLU A 10 -45.32 -0.30 1.02
CA GLU A 10 -46.63 0.00 1.60
C GLU A 10 -46.44 0.58 3.00
N ASP A 11 -47.24 1.60 3.33
CA ASP A 11 -47.37 2.18 4.68
C ASP A 11 -48.34 1.32 5.51
N ASP A 12 -48.04 1.10 6.79
CA ASP A 12 -48.98 0.57 7.79
C ASP A 12 -48.78 1.30 9.13
N ASP A 13 -49.67 2.25 9.42
CA ASP A 13 -49.95 2.75 10.78
C ASP A 13 -51.12 1.94 11.34
N GLU A 14 -51.02 1.39 12.58
CA GLU A 14 -52.07 1.54 13.61
C GLU A 14 -51.69 0.94 14.99
N ILE A 15 -51.63 1.84 15.98
CA ILE A 15 -52.32 1.77 17.29
C ILE A 15 -52.29 0.45 18.11
N PHE A 16 -51.68 0.54 19.30
CA PHE A 16 -52.32 0.11 20.54
C PHE A 16 -51.95 1.05 21.70
N GLY A 17 -52.90 1.38 22.57
CA GLY A 17 -52.69 2.18 23.78
C GLY A 17 -53.59 1.71 24.93
N GLN A 18 -53.61 2.49 26.03
CA GLN A 18 -54.38 2.28 27.29
C GLN A 18 -53.75 1.29 28.31
N GLN A 19 -53.73 1.51 29.64
CA GLN A 19 -54.12 2.69 30.46
C GLN A 19 -53.71 2.55 31.97
N LEU A 20 -53.82 3.67 32.72
CA LEU A 20 -54.01 3.81 34.19
C LEU A 20 -52.77 3.48 35.10
N GLU A 21 -52.60 4.08 36.29
CA GLU A 21 -53.52 4.85 37.17
C GLU A 21 -52.74 5.84 38.11
N ASP A 22 -53.36 7.00 38.42
CA ASP A 22 -53.33 7.94 39.59
C ASP A 22 -52.18 7.93 40.66
N ASP A 23 -51.89 9.01 41.43
CA ASP A 23 -52.81 9.83 42.26
C ASP A 23 -52.15 11.13 42.86
N GLU A 24 -52.90 11.87 43.70
CA GLU A 24 -52.52 12.91 44.72
C GLU A 24 -52.54 14.44 44.36
N PRO A 25 -52.69 15.39 45.34
CA PRO A 25 -53.95 16.17 45.42
C PRO A 25 -53.83 17.72 45.63
N GLN A 26 -54.93 18.34 46.10
CA GLN A 26 -55.27 19.79 46.09
C GLN A 26 -54.50 20.74 47.04
N GLU A 27 -54.42 22.02 46.65
CA GLU A 27 -53.93 23.17 47.44
C GLU A 27 -54.90 23.70 48.53
N PRO A 28 -54.38 24.50 49.48
CA PRO A 28 -55.13 25.64 50.00
C PRO A 28 -54.37 26.99 50.01
N ILE A 29 -54.91 27.92 49.21
CA ILE A 29 -54.96 29.41 49.32
C ILE A 29 -54.31 30.07 50.56
N LEU A 30 -53.46 31.10 50.35
CA LEU A 30 -53.49 32.35 51.13
C LEU A 30 -52.85 33.54 50.39
N HIS A 31 -53.26 34.76 50.76
CA HIS A 31 -53.16 35.99 49.97
C HIS A 31 -52.06 36.96 50.44
N SER A 32 -51.44 37.64 49.46
CA SER A 32 -50.91 39.02 49.46
C SER A 32 -50.28 39.65 50.73
N ASP A 33 -49.06 40.16 50.54
CA ASP A 33 -48.66 41.59 50.54
C ASP A 33 -47.35 41.89 51.32
N GLU A 34 -46.78 43.07 51.03
CA GLU A 34 -45.53 43.66 51.54
C GLU A 34 -44.20 43.09 51.00
N ARG A 35 -43.41 43.98 50.39
CA ARG A 35 -42.17 43.66 49.66
C ARG A 35 -41.14 44.78 49.80
N ALA A 36 -40.18 44.63 50.72
CA ALA A 36 -38.94 45.41 50.75
C ALA A 36 -37.82 44.59 51.41
N ASP A 37 -36.58 44.82 50.95
CA ASP A 37 -35.29 44.30 51.42
C ASP A 37 -35.07 42.78 51.42
N TYR A 38 -34.21 42.31 50.51
CA TYR A 38 -32.88 41.81 50.88
C TYR A 38 -31.93 41.75 49.67
N VAL A 39 -30.67 42.10 49.90
CA VAL A 39 -29.55 41.83 48.97
C VAL A 39 -29.09 40.37 49.15
N THR A 40 -28.50 39.77 48.11
CA THR A 40 -27.82 38.45 48.08
C THR A 40 -28.70 37.23 47.73
N SER A 41 -28.89 36.96 46.42
CA SER A 41 -29.04 35.60 45.85
C SER A 41 -29.13 35.64 44.31
N ALA A 42 -27.98 35.63 43.63
CA ALA A 42 -27.90 35.59 42.16
C ALA A 42 -26.92 34.50 41.66
N VAL A 43 -26.78 33.40 42.42
CA VAL A 43 -25.84 32.30 42.14
C VAL A 43 -26.55 31.01 41.66
N GLU A 44 -27.87 30.91 41.79
CA GLU A 44 -28.61 29.63 41.64
C GLU A 44 -29.30 29.41 40.28
N ILE A 45 -29.21 30.34 39.31
CA ILE A 45 -30.01 30.28 38.06
C ILE A 45 -29.21 29.84 36.81
N SER A 46 -27.87 29.80 36.86
CA SER A 46 -27.04 29.41 35.71
C SER A 46 -26.70 27.91 35.62
N ARG A 47 -27.38 27.03 36.39
CA ARG A 47 -27.02 25.61 36.51
C ARG A 47 -27.89 24.59 35.74
N ARG A 48 -28.84 25.05 34.89
CA ARG A 48 -29.70 24.16 34.07
C ARG A 48 -29.99 24.71 32.66
N ALA A 49 -29.01 24.67 31.76
CA ALA A 49 -29.21 24.81 30.31
C ALA A 49 -28.04 24.25 29.46
N VAL A 50 -27.45 23.11 29.84
CA VAL A 50 -26.43 22.42 29.04
C VAL A 50 -26.72 20.91 29.00
N TRP A 51 -27.71 20.52 28.18
CA TRP A 51 -28.00 19.13 27.80
C TRP A 51 -28.94 19.07 26.59
N ALA A 52 -28.42 19.46 25.42
CA ALA A 52 -28.88 19.08 24.08
C ALA A 52 -27.83 19.54 23.05
N HIS A 53 -27.63 18.76 21.97
CA HIS A 53 -26.60 18.89 20.91
C HIS A 53 -25.24 18.23 21.17
N GLN A 54 -25.29 16.92 21.37
CA GLN A 54 -24.25 15.97 20.96
C GLN A 54 -24.98 14.75 20.39
N MET A 55 -24.44 14.12 19.33
CA MET A 55 -25.14 13.25 18.34
C MET A 55 -25.92 14.03 17.26
N GLU A 56 -25.40 14.05 16.03
CA GLU A 56 -25.86 13.15 14.96
C GLU A 56 -24.97 13.31 13.71
N GLY A 57 -24.98 12.31 12.84
CA GLY A 57 -24.47 12.42 11.49
C GLY A 57 -25.05 11.31 10.63
N GLU A 58 -25.83 11.66 9.61
CA GLU A 58 -25.95 10.98 8.31
C GLU A 58 -26.79 11.84 7.34
N GLU A 59 -27.04 11.33 6.13
CA GLU A 59 -27.36 12.10 4.90
C GLU A 59 -28.75 12.75 4.83
N TRP A 60 -28.85 13.82 4.01
CA TRP A 60 -30.08 14.12 3.27
C TRP A 60 -29.79 14.47 1.80
N LEU A 61 -30.44 13.72 0.90
CA LEU A 61 -30.55 13.98 -0.54
C LEU A 61 -31.90 14.63 -0.84
N LEU A 62 -31.95 15.75 -1.59
CA LEU A 62 -32.94 16.02 -2.66
C LEU A 62 -32.80 17.42 -3.31
N ASN A 63 -32.05 17.47 -4.41
CA ASN A 63 -32.51 17.79 -5.76
C ASN A 63 -33.32 19.08 -6.11
N SER A 64 -32.85 19.71 -7.19
CA SER A 64 -33.57 20.52 -8.19
C SER A 64 -33.75 22.04 -8.00
N GLY A 65 -33.23 22.80 -8.97
CA GLY A 65 -33.31 24.26 -9.05
C GLY A 65 -32.55 24.82 -10.27
N LYS A 66 -32.96 24.45 -11.50
CA LYS A 66 -32.34 24.96 -12.74
C LYS A 66 -32.76 26.41 -13.03
N PHE A 67 -31.79 27.28 -13.28
CA PHE A 67 -31.93 28.33 -14.30
C PHE A 67 -30.64 28.45 -15.12
N SER A 68 -30.79 28.74 -16.41
CA SER A 68 -29.70 28.96 -17.36
C SER A 68 -29.97 30.25 -18.12
N ILE A 69 -28.93 30.97 -18.54
CA ILE A 69 -28.82 31.71 -19.82
C ILE A 69 -27.38 32.22 -19.98
N VAL A 70 -26.95 32.43 -21.24
CA VAL A 70 -25.56 32.64 -21.67
C VAL A 70 -25.48 33.91 -22.55
N VAL A 71 -24.25 34.38 -22.79
CA VAL A 71 -23.75 35.24 -23.90
C VAL A 71 -23.53 36.72 -23.56
N GLY A 72 -22.30 37.23 -23.79
CA GLY A 72 -22.02 38.67 -23.66
C GLY A 72 -20.55 39.14 -23.72
N ASN A 73 -19.75 38.61 -24.65
CA ASN A 73 -18.45 39.11 -25.17
C ASN A 73 -18.02 40.57 -24.85
N LEU A 74 -16.73 40.77 -24.45
CA LEU A 74 -15.79 41.58 -25.24
C LEU A 74 -14.29 41.37 -24.92
N VAL A 75 -13.56 40.83 -25.92
CA VAL A 75 -12.18 41.16 -26.37
C VAL A 75 -11.03 41.31 -25.34
N ILE A 76 -10.09 40.36 -25.39
CA ILE A 76 -8.67 40.54 -25.02
C ILE A 76 -7.87 40.92 -26.26
N SER A 77 -6.88 41.82 -26.12
CA SER A 77 -6.06 42.36 -27.20
C SER A 77 -5.00 41.38 -27.74
N LYS A 78 -4.81 41.40 -29.07
CA LYS A 78 -3.65 40.80 -29.76
C LYS A 78 -2.36 41.58 -29.43
N PHE A 79 -1.23 40.88 -29.48
CA PHE A 79 0.03 41.41 -30.02
C PHE A 79 0.63 40.39 -31.00
N GLU A 80 1.16 40.86 -32.12
CA GLU A 80 1.73 40.04 -33.19
C GLU A 80 3.20 40.40 -33.45
N LEU A 81 3.88 39.44 -34.10
CA LEU A 81 5.28 39.38 -34.51
C LEU A 81 5.89 40.66 -35.12
N SER A 82 7.21 40.79 -34.98
CA SER A 82 8.08 41.27 -36.08
C SER A 82 9.42 40.54 -36.08
N LEU A 83 10.15 40.63 -37.19
CA LEU A 83 11.16 39.68 -37.66
C LEU A 83 12.29 40.47 -38.37
N LEU A 84 13.58 40.09 -38.20
CA LEU A 84 14.66 40.05 -39.23
C LEU A 84 16.09 40.42 -38.76
N SER A 85 16.99 39.44 -38.97
CA SER A 85 18.36 39.52 -39.56
C SER A 85 19.46 40.46 -39.03
N LEU A 86 20.67 39.91 -38.81
CA LEU A 86 21.79 39.92 -39.80
C LEU A 86 23.02 39.09 -39.35
N VAL A 87 23.93 38.82 -40.31
CA VAL A 87 25.14 37.94 -40.20
C VAL A 87 26.39 38.76 -40.60
N PRO A 88 27.61 38.40 -40.12
CA PRO A 88 28.66 37.90 -41.06
C PRO A 88 29.51 36.75 -40.45
N HIS A 89 29.72 35.60 -41.10
CA HIS A 89 30.68 35.31 -42.20
C HIS A 89 32.17 35.53 -41.86
N PHE A 90 32.99 34.45 -41.87
CA PHE A 90 34.35 34.45 -42.44
C PHE A 90 34.93 33.04 -42.73
N VAL A 91 35.65 32.95 -43.86
CA VAL A 91 36.33 31.79 -44.53
C VAL A 91 37.26 32.41 -45.61
N PRO A 92 38.14 31.71 -46.40
CA PRO A 92 38.56 30.28 -46.46
C PRO A 92 40.13 30.20 -46.35
N PRO A 93 41.00 29.59 -47.22
CA PRO A 93 40.88 28.45 -48.17
C PRO A 93 42.07 27.44 -48.23
N PHE A 94 41.88 26.42 -49.11
CA PHE A 94 42.86 25.70 -49.98
C PHE A 94 43.27 24.21 -49.73
N THR A 95 42.46 23.31 -50.32
CA THR A 95 42.77 22.30 -51.39
C THR A 95 43.88 21.25 -51.33
N ASN A 96 43.50 20.08 -51.91
CA ASN A 96 44.28 19.09 -52.67
C ASN A 96 45.10 18.02 -51.91
N LEU A 97 44.66 16.75 -52.01
CA LEU A 97 45.26 15.79 -52.96
C LEU A 97 44.44 14.49 -53.04
N VAL A 98 43.90 14.19 -54.23
CA VAL A 98 43.48 12.84 -54.64
C VAL A 98 44.50 12.36 -55.68
N SER A 99 45.44 11.51 -55.27
CA SER A 99 46.37 10.79 -56.18
C SER A 99 47.21 9.76 -55.42
N GLU A 100 46.62 8.63 -54.99
CA GLU A 100 47.42 7.46 -54.56
C GLU A 100 46.67 6.11 -54.48
N ARG A 101 45.54 5.94 -55.19
CA ARG A 101 44.71 4.71 -55.08
C ARG A 101 44.52 3.88 -56.36
N GLU A 102 45.01 4.32 -57.51
CA GLU A 102 44.77 3.63 -58.79
C GLU A 102 45.99 2.86 -59.34
N GLU A 103 47.23 3.17 -58.92
CA GLU A 103 48.43 2.51 -59.49
C GLU A 103 48.74 1.09 -58.98
N ARG A 104 48.10 0.62 -57.88
CA ARG A 104 48.33 -0.75 -57.36
C ARG A 104 47.43 -1.82 -57.96
N ILE A 105 46.37 -1.44 -58.69
CA ILE A 105 45.44 -2.38 -59.32
C ILE A 105 46.02 -3.01 -60.61
N GLN A 106 47.10 -2.43 -61.17
CA GLN A 106 47.60 -2.78 -62.50
C GLN A 106 48.93 -3.56 -62.52
N LYS A 107 49.35 -4.17 -61.39
CA LYS A 107 50.64 -4.89 -61.28
C LYS A 107 50.59 -6.35 -60.79
N LEU A 108 49.41 -6.97 -60.66
CA LEU A 108 49.26 -8.39 -60.22
C LEU A 108 48.37 -9.26 -61.14
N LYS A 109 48.20 -8.87 -62.42
CA LYS A 109 47.52 -9.69 -63.45
C LYS A 109 48.37 -9.92 -64.70
N ARG A 110 49.56 -10.52 -64.55
CA ARG A 110 50.30 -11.21 -65.63
C ARG A 110 51.19 -12.33 -65.08
N GLN A 111 50.70 -13.58 -65.13
CA GLN A 111 51.45 -14.82 -65.47
C GLN A 111 50.53 -16.06 -65.29
N HIS A 112 50.12 -16.63 -66.42
CA HIS A 112 49.67 -18.02 -66.63
C HIS A 112 50.89 -18.82 -67.16
N PRO A 113 50.91 -20.18 -67.29
CA PRO A 113 49.79 -21.14 -67.50
C PRO A 113 49.75 -22.28 -66.44
N ASP A 114 48.71 -23.10 -66.27
CA ASP A 114 47.85 -23.90 -67.18
C ASP A 114 48.56 -25.16 -67.74
N ASP A 115 48.08 -26.35 -67.35
CA ASP A 115 48.37 -27.61 -68.04
C ASP A 115 47.26 -28.65 -67.77
N ARG A 116 46.82 -29.36 -68.83
CA ARG A 116 45.66 -30.28 -68.80
C ARG A 116 45.82 -31.37 -69.87
N PRO A 117 45.45 -32.62 -69.57
CA PRO A 117 44.66 -33.40 -70.54
C PRO A 117 43.58 -34.29 -69.86
N ALA A 118 42.56 -34.90 -70.48
CA ALA A 118 41.72 -34.67 -71.67
C ALA A 118 41.10 -36.02 -72.13
N TYR A 119 39.88 -36.35 -71.66
CA TYR A 119 38.86 -37.24 -72.30
C TYR A 119 39.21 -38.74 -72.57
N PRO A 120 38.26 -39.67 -72.93
CA PRO A 120 36.87 -39.48 -73.40
C PRO A 120 35.73 -40.43 -72.91
N SER A 121 34.49 -40.07 -73.31
CA SER A 121 33.33 -40.90 -73.72
C SER A 121 32.46 -41.75 -72.74
N GLN A 122 31.14 -41.64 -72.97
CA GLN A 122 29.98 -42.41 -72.46
C GLN A 122 29.82 -43.78 -73.19
N PRO A 123 28.70 -44.56 -73.05
CA PRO A 123 27.71 -44.72 -71.98
C PRO A 123 27.52 -46.20 -71.54
N ARG A 124 26.78 -46.45 -70.44
CA ARG A 124 25.90 -47.64 -70.33
C ARG A 124 24.86 -47.49 -69.22
N MET A 125 23.59 -47.64 -69.58
CA MET A 125 22.53 -47.96 -68.61
C MET A 125 22.76 -49.37 -68.05
N ARG A 126 22.60 -49.52 -66.75
CA ARG A 126 22.14 -50.77 -66.13
C ARG A 126 21.41 -50.44 -64.84
N ASP A 127 20.15 -50.83 -64.78
CA ASP A 127 19.36 -50.82 -63.55
C ASP A 127 19.91 -51.87 -62.59
N GLU A 128 20.66 -51.44 -61.58
CA GLU A 128 20.96 -52.27 -60.42
C GLU A 128 20.52 -51.55 -59.15
N ILE A 129 19.48 -52.11 -58.54
CA ILE A 129 18.77 -51.67 -57.35
C ILE A 129 19.76 -51.53 -56.19
N PHE A 130 20.17 -50.29 -55.88
CA PHE A 130 20.99 -50.03 -54.70
C PHE A 130 20.14 -49.63 -53.49
N GLN A 131 20.24 -50.49 -52.48
CA GLN A 131 19.56 -50.44 -51.20
C GLN A 131 19.60 -49.04 -50.57
N THR A 132 18.45 -48.58 -50.09
CA THR A 132 18.32 -47.41 -49.23
C THR A 132 19.19 -47.59 -47.98
N LYS A 133 20.32 -46.84 -47.91
CA LYS A 133 21.05 -46.66 -46.66
C LYS A 133 20.09 -46.08 -45.63
N ARG A 134 19.75 -46.86 -44.61
CA ARG A 134 19.05 -46.35 -43.41
C ARG A 134 19.90 -45.23 -42.82
N GLN A 135 19.47 -43.97 -42.98
CA GLN A 135 20.08 -42.83 -42.30
C GLN A 135 19.98 -43.04 -40.79
N LYS A 136 21.00 -42.64 -40.04
CA LYS A 136 20.93 -42.66 -38.57
C LYS A 136 19.88 -41.63 -38.11
N PRO A 137 19.01 -41.95 -37.14
CA PRO A 137 17.94 -41.05 -36.70
C PRO A 137 18.46 -39.68 -36.23
N SER A 138 19.69 -39.60 -35.75
CA SER A 138 20.34 -38.34 -35.35
C SER A 138 20.48 -37.31 -36.49
N SER A 139 20.49 -37.73 -37.75
CA SER A 139 20.82 -36.89 -38.92
C SER A 139 19.61 -36.34 -39.70
N ARG A 140 18.37 -36.63 -39.28
CA ARG A 140 17.15 -36.12 -39.94
C ARG A 140 16.97 -34.63 -39.65
N LEU A 141 16.78 -33.81 -40.70
CA LEU A 141 16.50 -32.38 -40.56
C LEU A 141 15.14 -32.12 -39.88
N PRO A 142 15.01 -31.06 -39.04
CA PRO A 142 13.71 -30.70 -38.47
C PRO A 142 12.72 -30.27 -39.57
N PRO A 143 11.44 -30.69 -39.50
CA PRO A 143 10.41 -30.29 -40.46
C PRO A 143 10.32 -28.77 -40.63
N GLY A 144 10.42 -28.29 -41.87
CA GLY A 144 10.35 -26.88 -42.24
C GLY A 144 11.60 -26.04 -41.94
N TRP A 145 12.70 -26.63 -41.44
CA TRP A 145 13.91 -25.89 -41.08
C TRP A 145 14.62 -25.26 -42.29
N LEU A 146 14.62 -25.92 -43.45
CA LEU A 146 15.34 -25.50 -44.66
C LEU A 146 14.92 -24.12 -45.15
N ASP A 147 13.60 -23.89 -45.30
CA ASP A 147 13.04 -22.66 -45.86
C ASP A 147 12.62 -21.64 -44.79
N CYS A 148 12.68 -22.02 -43.51
CA CYS A 148 12.60 -21.07 -42.40
C CYS A 148 13.73 -20.00 -42.49
N PRO A 149 13.41 -18.70 -42.42
CA PRO A 149 14.41 -17.63 -42.47
C PRO A 149 15.48 -17.75 -41.36
N ALA A 150 16.74 -17.44 -41.68
CA ALA A 150 17.87 -17.71 -40.78
C ALA A 150 17.79 -16.97 -39.42
N PHE A 151 17.66 -15.65 -39.44
CA PHE A 151 17.59 -14.79 -38.24
C PHE A 151 16.73 -13.55 -38.49
N GLY A 152 16.36 -12.83 -37.44
CA GLY A 152 15.60 -11.56 -37.48
C GLY A 152 16.47 -10.32 -37.20
N GLN A 153 15.84 -9.17 -37.09
CA GLN A 153 16.50 -7.95 -36.64
C GLN A 153 16.79 -7.98 -35.14
N GLU A 154 17.71 -7.12 -34.71
CA GLU A 154 18.06 -6.97 -33.30
C GLU A 154 16.94 -6.29 -32.50
N ILE A 155 16.61 -6.86 -31.34
CA ILE A 155 15.72 -6.28 -30.34
C ILE A 155 16.62 -5.90 -29.16
N GLY A 156 17.07 -4.64 -29.12
CA GLY A 156 18.10 -4.17 -28.19
C GLY A 156 19.46 -4.83 -28.42
N CYS A 157 19.72 -5.94 -27.73
CA CYS A 157 20.89 -6.80 -27.90
C CYS A 157 20.56 -8.25 -28.33
N LEU A 158 19.27 -8.62 -28.31
CA LEU A 158 18.79 -9.97 -28.60
C LEU A 158 18.57 -10.14 -30.10
N ILE A 159 19.04 -11.24 -30.67
CA ILE A 159 18.87 -11.59 -32.08
C ILE A 159 18.11 -12.91 -32.16
N PRO A 160 16.82 -12.91 -32.57
CA PRO A 160 16.06 -14.14 -32.75
C PRO A 160 16.56 -14.91 -33.98
N SER A 161 16.84 -16.20 -33.84
CA SER A 161 17.42 -17.05 -34.88
C SER A 161 16.79 -18.44 -34.88
N LYS A 162 16.76 -19.11 -36.04
CA LYS A 162 16.59 -20.58 -36.07
C LYS A 162 17.85 -21.27 -35.54
N VAL A 163 17.75 -22.55 -35.19
CA VAL A 163 18.90 -23.32 -34.71
C VAL A 163 19.94 -23.48 -35.85
N PRO A 164 21.24 -23.22 -35.61
CA PRO A 164 22.28 -23.58 -36.56
C PRO A 164 22.58 -25.07 -36.49
N LEU A 165 22.92 -25.67 -37.63
CA LEU A 165 23.25 -27.10 -37.74
C LEU A 165 24.75 -27.29 -37.99
N ASP A 166 25.34 -28.31 -37.35
CA ASP A 166 26.74 -28.67 -37.57
C ASP A 166 26.98 -29.45 -38.87
N GLU A 167 28.24 -29.86 -39.07
CA GLU A 167 28.69 -30.51 -40.29
C GLU A 167 28.05 -31.90 -40.51
N THR A 168 27.40 -32.51 -39.51
CA THR A 168 26.71 -33.81 -39.64
C THR A 168 25.43 -33.73 -40.50
N PHE A 169 24.88 -32.53 -40.68
CA PHE A 169 23.71 -32.28 -41.54
C PHE A 169 24.09 -31.83 -42.96
N ASN A 170 25.39 -31.70 -43.29
CA ASN A 170 25.86 -31.20 -44.59
C ASN A 170 25.35 -32.02 -45.79
N ASP A 171 25.15 -33.33 -45.63
CA ASP A 171 24.66 -34.23 -46.68
C ASP A 171 23.15 -34.04 -46.94
N CYS A 172 22.42 -33.47 -45.96
CA CYS A 172 20.99 -33.19 -46.07
C CYS A 172 20.70 -31.74 -46.49
N VAL A 173 21.69 -30.84 -46.47
CA VAL A 173 21.51 -29.40 -46.73
C VAL A 173 22.42 -28.92 -47.88
N LEU A 174 21.79 -28.49 -48.98
CA LEU A 174 22.46 -27.90 -50.14
C LEU A 174 23.40 -26.75 -49.71
N PRO A 175 24.62 -26.63 -50.27
CA PRO A 175 25.62 -25.66 -49.84
C PRO A 175 25.13 -24.21 -49.67
N GLY A 176 24.29 -23.71 -50.59
CA GLY A 176 23.72 -22.35 -50.53
C GLY A 176 22.59 -22.14 -49.50
N LYS A 177 22.09 -23.22 -48.88
CA LYS A 177 21.03 -23.21 -47.84
C LYS A 177 21.56 -23.58 -46.45
N ARG A 178 22.87 -23.86 -46.31
CA ARG A 178 23.50 -24.20 -45.03
C ARG A 178 23.46 -23.02 -44.06
N TYR A 179 23.27 -23.32 -42.78
CA TYR A 179 23.27 -22.36 -41.68
C TYR A 179 24.00 -22.97 -40.47
N SER A 180 25.32 -23.01 -40.56
CA SER A 180 26.24 -23.49 -39.51
C SER A 180 26.71 -22.37 -38.59
N PHE A 181 27.26 -22.70 -37.41
CA PHE A 181 27.76 -21.69 -36.47
C PHE A 181 28.76 -20.70 -37.10
N ARG A 182 29.63 -21.18 -38.02
CA ARG A 182 30.56 -20.32 -38.78
C ARG A 182 29.82 -19.32 -39.68
N GLN A 183 28.74 -19.75 -40.32
CA GLN A 183 27.90 -18.88 -41.15
C GLN A 183 27.11 -17.88 -40.32
N VAL A 184 26.57 -18.29 -39.15
CA VAL A 184 25.96 -17.37 -38.17
C VAL A 184 26.95 -16.26 -37.80
N LEU A 185 28.17 -16.64 -37.39
CA LEU A 185 29.20 -15.68 -36.99
C LEU A 185 29.59 -14.74 -38.13
N HIS A 186 29.75 -15.26 -39.34
CA HIS A 186 30.06 -14.43 -40.51
C HIS A 186 28.92 -13.46 -40.83
N GLN A 187 27.67 -13.93 -40.91
CA GLN A 187 26.50 -13.11 -41.23
C GLN A 187 26.26 -12.01 -40.18
N GLN A 188 26.38 -12.31 -38.89
CA GLN A 188 26.26 -11.28 -37.85
C GLN A 188 27.44 -10.30 -37.88
N ARG A 189 28.69 -10.76 -38.12
CA ARG A 189 29.86 -9.86 -38.29
C ARG A 189 29.70 -8.91 -39.48
N VAL A 190 29.15 -9.37 -40.61
CA VAL A 190 28.86 -8.52 -41.79
C VAL A 190 27.83 -7.43 -41.46
N LEU A 191 26.87 -7.72 -40.58
CA LEU A 191 25.90 -6.74 -40.08
C LEU A 191 26.44 -5.86 -38.93
N GLY A 192 27.74 -5.90 -38.64
CA GLY A 192 28.36 -5.15 -37.53
C GLY A 192 28.06 -5.73 -36.13
N ARG A 193 27.36 -6.85 -36.04
CA ARG A 193 26.90 -7.47 -34.78
C ARG A 193 27.92 -8.46 -34.25
N LYS A 194 28.69 -8.06 -33.23
CA LYS A 194 29.63 -8.96 -32.55
C LYS A 194 28.88 -9.85 -31.55
N LEU A 195 28.61 -11.11 -31.91
CA LEU A 195 28.10 -12.09 -30.96
C LEU A 195 29.09 -12.31 -29.80
N GLY A 196 28.54 -12.51 -28.60
CA GLY A 196 29.30 -12.97 -27.43
C GLY A 196 28.54 -13.94 -26.53
N MET A 197 27.25 -14.19 -26.83
CA MET A 197 26.45 -15.21 -26.16
C MET A 197 25.49 -15.89 -27.13
N VAL A 198 25.16 -17.16 -26.86
CA VAL A 198 24.09 -17.93 -27.49
C VAL A 198 23.19 -18.53 -26.40
N ILE A 199 21.88 -18.30 -26.51
CA ILE A 199 20.84 -18.94 -25.69
C ILE A 199 20.10 -19.95 -26.57
N ASP A 200 20.13 -21.21 -26.15
CA ASP A 200 19.56 -22.37 -26.81
C ASP A 200 18.31 -22.84 -26.06
N LEU A 201 17.13 -22.63 -26.68
CA LEU A 201 15.82 -23.01 -26.15
C LEU A 201 15.32 -24.38 -26.67
N THR A 202 16.19 -25.18 -27.30
CA THR A 202 15.83 -26.52 -27.81
C THR A 202 15.93 -27.58 -26.71
N ASN A 203 15.01 -28.56 -26.75
CA ASN A 203 14.97 -29.68 -25.80
C ASN A 203 15.93 -30.83 -26.16
N THR A 204 16.76 -30.68 -27.19
CA THR A 204 17.68 -31.71 -27.68
C THR A 204 19.09 -31.14 -27.83
N SER A 205 20.11 -32.00 -27.77
CA SER A 205 21.51 -31.63 -28.00
C SER A 205 22.02 -32.02 -29.41
N ARG A 206 21.16 -32.59 -30.26
CA ARG A 206 21.55 -33.21 -31.54
C ARG A 206 22.00 -32.26 -32.67
N TYR A 207 21.84 -30.95 -32.51
CA TYR A 207 21.97 -29.99 -33.61
C TYR A 207 23.39 -29.44 -33.83
N TYR A 208 24.19 -29.28 -32.76
CA TYR A 208 25.58 -28.80 -32.85
C TYR A 208 26.38 -29.07 -31.56
N SER A 209 27.71 -29.12 -31.66
CA SER A 209 28.61 -29.25 -30.50
C SER A 209 28.76 -27.94 -29.71
N LEU A 210 28.69 -28.02 -28.38
CA LEU A 210 29.01 -26.91 -27.47
C LEU A 210 30.46 -26.42 -27.59
N SER A 211 31.36 -27.27 -28.10
CA SER A 211 32.79 -26.94 -28.20
C SER A 211 33.09 -25.83 -29.20
N ASP A 212 32.22 -25.63 -30.20
CA ASP A 212 32.48 -24.70 -31.31
C ASP A 212 32.26 -23.24 -30.93
N TRP A 213 31.26 -22.96 -30.07
CA TRP A 213 31.04 -21.61 -29.53
C TRP A 213 32.13 -21.19 -28.54
N ARG A 214 32.57 -22.12 -27.68
CA ARG A 214 33.61 -21.85 -26.67
C ARG A 214 34.95 -21.48 -27.30
N LYS A 215 35.33 -22.09 -28.44
CA LYS A 215 36.57 -21.76 -29.19
C LYS A 215 36.61 -20.30 -29.66
N GLU A 216 35.46 -19.73 -30.03
CA GLU A 216 35.32 -18.32 -30.47
C GLU A 216 35.12 -17.34 -29.29
N GLY A 217 35.24 -17.80 -28.04
CA GLY A 217 35.04 -16.97 -26.84
C GLY A 217 33.59 -16.58 -26.58
N ILE A 218 32.63 -17.35 -27.09
CA ILE A 218 31.19 -17.09 -26.97
C ILE A 218 30.59 -17.96 -25.87
N LYS A 219 29.89 -17.34 -24.92
CA LYS A 219 29.21 -18.06 -23.84
C LYS A 219 27.97 -18.77 -24.40
N HIS A 220 27.78 -20.03 -24.02
CA HIS A 220 26.62 -20.82 -24.44
C HIS A 220 25.78 -21.20 -23.23
N VAL A 221 24.47 -21.07 -23.39
CA VAL A 221 23.44 -21.30 -22.38
C VAL A 221 22.38 -22.20 -22.99
N LYS A 222 21.94 -23.24 -22.25
CA LYS A 222 20.81 -24.08 -22.66
C LYS A 222 19.70 -23.98 -21.63
N ILE A 223 18.51 -23.55 -22.08
CA ILE A 223 17.28 -23.54 -21.29
C ILE A 223 16.37 -24.57 -21.96
N GLN A 224 16.21 -25.74 -21.33
CA GLN A 224 15.51 -26.88 -21.92
C GLN A 224 13.99 -26.70 -21.81
N CYS A 225 13.40 -25.90 -22.70
CA CYS A 225 11.94 -25.79 -22.82
C CYS A 225 11.37 -27.12 -23.33
N ARG A 226 10.51 -27.76 -22.52
CA ARG A 226 9.89 -29.06 -22.81
C ARG A 226 9.22 -29.10 -24.19
N GLY A 227 9.20 -30.28 -24.81
CA GLY A 227 8.49 -30.52 -26.07
C GLY A 227 6.95 -30.55 -25.92
N ARG A 228 6.26 -30.55 -27.07
CA ARG A 228 4.79 -30.67 -27.26
C ARG A 228 3.95 -29.42 -26.98
N GLY A 229 3.92 -28.50 -27.95
CA GLY A 229 2.79 -27.58 -28.16
C GLY A 229 2.59 -26.44 -27.15
N SER A 230 2.97 -26.62 -25.88
CA SER A 230 2.83 -25.65 -24.80
C SER A 230 3.85 -24.52 -24.88
N ALA A 231 3.52 -23.41 -24.23
CA ALA A 231 4.46 -22.33 -23.97
C ALA A 231 5.52 -22.76 -22.92
N PRO A 232 6.73 -22.16 -22.93
CA PRO A 232 7.69 -22.32 -21.86
C PRO A 232 7.12 -22.03 -20.47
N ASP A 233 7.55 -22.82 -19.49
CA ASP A 233 7.20 -22.67 -18.07
C ASP A 233 7.83 -21.42 -17.42
N ASN A 234 7.23 -20.98 -16.31
CA ASN A 234 7.65 -19.77 -15.59
C ASN A 234 9.09 -19.85 -15.05
N GLU A 235 9.57 -21.04 -14.68
CA GLU A 235 10.96 -21.24 -14.23
C GLU A 235 11.94 -20.97 -15.38
N SER A 236 11.69 -21.54 -16.56
CA SER A 236 12.43 -21.27 -17.79
C SER A 236 12.41 -19.79 -18.18
N VAL A 237 11.27 -19.10 -18.00
CA VAL A 237 11.15 -17.64 -18.23
C VAL A 237 11.96 -16.84 -17.21
N ASN A 238 11.91 -17.20 -15.92
CA ASN A 238 12.67 -16.52 -14.87
C ASN A 238 14.19 -16.66 -15.09
N LEU A 239 14.65 -17.85 -15.51
CA LEU A 239 16.03 -18.10 -15.93
C LEU A 239 16.44 -17.29 -17.16
N PHE A 240 15.54 -17.07 -18.12
CA PHE A 240 15.82 -16.25 -19.31
C PHE A 240 15.93 -14.76 -19.00
N VAL A 241 15.01 -14.22 -18.18
CA VAL A 241 14.86 -12.76 -18.04
C VAL A 241 15.71 -12.14 -16.92
N SER A 242 16.06 -12.89 -15.86
CA SER A 242 16.66 -12.33 -14.62
C SER A 242 17.63 -11.15 -14.82
N GLU A 243 17.19 -9.96 -14.37
CA GLU A 243 17.96 -8.72 -14.40
C GLU A 243 18.55 -8.38 -13.01
N GLU A 244 19.58 -7.53 -13.05
CA GLU A 244 20.50 -7.00 -12.02
C GLU A 244 20.00 -6.95 -10.55
N LEU A 245 20.86 -7.20 -9.54
CA LEU A 245 21.87 -6.21 -9.11
C LEU A 245 23.22 -6.80 -8.63
N ASP A 246 24.13 -5.87 -8.35
CA ASP A 246 25.58 -6.00 -8.15
C ASP A 246 26.03 -6.87 -6.95
N THR A 247 26.79 -7.95 -7.20
CA THR A 247 28.12 -8.21 -6.59
C THR A 247 28.77 -9.52 -7.12
N ASN A 248 30.08 -9.68 -6.90
CA ASN A 248 30.82 -10.89 -7.28
C ASN A 248 30.38 -12.13 -6.49
N ILE A 249 29.93 -13.21 -7.16
CA ILE A 249 30.32 -14.63 -6.95
C ILE A 249 29.41 -15.61 -7.76
N TYR A 250 30.03 -16.63 -8.37
CA TYR A 250 29.50 -17.88 -8.99
C TYR A 250 28.04 -18.05 -9.48
N GLY A 251 27.66 -17.24 -10.46
CA GLY A 251 27.23 -17.72 -11.79
C GLY A 251 25.93 -18.52 -12.03
N PHE A 252 24.79 -17.83 -12.17
CA PHE A 252 23.77 -18.12 -13.21
C PHE A 252 23.15 -16.82 -13.75
N TYR A 253 23.77 -16.22 -14.77
CA TYR A 253 23.35 -14.92 -15.30
C TYR A 253 23.81 -14.75 -16.75
N GLU A 254 22.88 -14.43 -17.63
CA GLU A 254 23.12 -14.55 -19.07
C GLU A 254 22.86 -13.24 -19.82
N VAL A 255 21.62 -12.77 -19.95
CA VAL A 255 21.32 -11.56 -20.73
C VAL A 255 21.95 -10.29 -20.13
N SER A 256 21.56 -9.92 -18.91
CA SER A 256 21.94 -8.62 -18.34
C SER A 256 23.40 -8.59 -17.86
N GLN A 257 23.92 -9.71 -17.33
CA GLN A 257 25.36 -9.80 -16.95
C GLN A 257 26.31 -9.73 -18.16
N PHE A 258 25.82 -10.09 -19.35
CA PHE A 258 26.54 -9.91 -20.60
C PHE A 258 26.53 -8.47 -21.10
N LEU A 259 25.52 -7.68 -20.74
CA LEU A 259 25.42 -6.24 -21.04
C LEU A 259 26.28 -5.42 -20.06
N ALA A 260 26.14 -5.63 -18.75
CA ALA A 260 26.89 -4.89 -17.72
C ALA A 260 28.43 -5.02 -17.85
N ARG A 261 28.93 -6.13 -18.40
CA ARG A 261 30.36 -6.37 -18.60
C ARG A 261 30.96 -5.69 -19.85
N GLN A 262 30.18 -4.94 -20.64
CA GLN A 262 30.64 -4.37 -21.93
C GLN A 262 31.36 -3.04 -21.79
N LYS A 263 32.56 -3.03 -21.21
CA LYS A 263 33.36 -1.81 -21.04
C LYS A 263 33.81 -1.12 -22.35
N HIS A 264 33.82 -1.82 -23.51
CA HIS A 264 34.47 -1.31 -24.73
C HIS A 264 33.80 -1.60 -26.09
N ALA A 265 32.71 -2.38 -26.20
CA ALA A 265 31.98 -2.58 -27.48
C ALA A 265 30.61 -3.26 -27.29
N LYS A 266 29.57 -2.81 -28.01
CA LYS A 266 28.24 -3.45 -28.08
C LYS A 266 28.38 -4.87 -28.62
N LYS A 267 28.16 -5.87 -27.77
CA LYS A 267 28.04 -7.28 -28.14
C LYS A 267 26.58 -7.74 -28.07
N TYR A 268 26.27 -8.79 -28.83
CA TYR A 268 24.93 -9.30 -29.05
C TYR A 268 24.75 -10.75 -28.57
N ILE A 269 23.49 -11.10 -28.31
CA ILE A 269 23.05 -12.42 -27.85
C ILE A 269 22.19 -13.06 -28.93
N LEU A 270 22.59 -14.24 -29.41
CA LEU A 270 21.77 -15.03 -30.32
C LEU A 270 20.79 -15.88 -29.51
N VAL A 271 19.48 -15.66 -29.65
CA VAL A 271 18.45 -16.47 -28.99
C VAL A 271 17.81 -17.35 -30.05
N HIS A 272 17.90 -18.68 -29.88
CA HIS A 272 17.34 -19.61 -30.86
C HIS A 272 16.52 -20.73 -30.23
N CYS A 273 15.58 -21.21 -31.03
CA CYS A 273 14.98 -22.52 -30.92
C CYS A 273 14.99 -23.14 -32.32
N THR A 274 14.36 -24.30 -32.53
CA THR A 274 14.36 -25.02 -33.81
C THR A 274 14.06 -24.11 -35.02
N HIS A 275 13.07 -23.24 -34.95
CA HIS A 275 12.73 -22.27 -36.02
C HIS A 275 12.94 -20.79 -35.62
N GLY A 276 13.15 -20.47 -34.34
CA GLY A 276 13.37 -19.09 -33.89
C GLY A 276 12.13 -18.19 -33.89
N HIS A 277 10.93 -18.77 -33.73
CA HIS A 277 9.64 -18.06 -33.73
C HIS A 277 8.90 -18.19 -32.39
N ASN A 278 8.14 -19.26 -32.15
CA ASN A 278 7.22 -19.34 -31.00
C ASN A 278 7.94 -19.29 -29.63
N ARG A 279 8.78 -20.28 -29.29
CA ARG A 279 9.58 -20.29 -28.02
C ARG A 279 10.47 -19.05 -27.87
N THR A 280 11.14 -18.65 -28.95
CA THR A 280 12.04 -17.48 -28.96
C THR A 280 11.29 -16.18 -28.73
N GLY A 281 10.14 -15.99 -29.39
CA GLY A 281 9.28 -14.83 -29.22
C GLY A 281 8.68 -14.74 -27.83
N PHE A 282 8.21 -15.87 -27.27
CA PHE A 282 7.66 -15.92 -25.92
C PHE A 282 8.68 -15.45 -24.87
N MET A 283 9.90 -15.97 -24.93
CA MET A 283 11.00 -15.56 -24.06
C MET A 283 11.36 -14.07 -24.24
N ILE A 284 11.49 -13.60 -25.50
CA ILE A 284 11.84 -12.20 -25.78
C ILE A 284 10.71 -11.25 -25.37
N ILE A 285 9.44 -11.62 -25.51
CA ILE A 285 8.31 -10.81 -25.07
C ILE A 285 8.28 -10.72 -23.55
N HIS A 286 8.49 -11.82 -22.81
CA HIS A 286 8.63 -11.76 -21.35
C HIS A 286 9.80 -10.88 -20.91
N TYR A 287 10.92 -10.87 -21.65
CA TYR A 287 12.02 -9.93 -21.40
C TYR A 287 11.57 -8.48 -21.63
N LEU A 288 10.97 -8.16 -22.78
CA LEU A 288 10.48 -6.81 -23.07
C LEU A 288 9.47 -6.31 -22.03
N MET A 289 8.50 -7.14 -21.65
CA MET A 289 7.46 -6.84 -20.64
C MET A 289 8.00 -6.65 -19.21
N ARG A 290 9.21 -7.11 -18.91
CA ARG A 290 9.87 -6.96 -17.60
C ARG A 290 10.95 -5.87 -17.59
N THR A 291 11.39 -5.41 -18.77
CA THR A 291 12.44 -4.39 -18.95
C THR A 291 11.92 -3.04 -19.42
N LEU A 292 10.73 -2.99 -20.02
CA LEU A 292 10.12 -1.78 -20.59
C LEU A 292 8.66 -1.62 -20.11
N PRO A 293 8.19 -0.39 -19.85
CA PRO A 293 6.80 -0.10 -19.54
C PRO A 293 5.94 -0.12 -20.82
N ILE A 294 5.66 -1.32 -21.33
CA ILE A 294 4.87 -1.56 -22.55
C ILE A 294 3.80 -2.64 -22.32
N SER A 295 2.77 -2.67 -23.17
CA SER A 295 1.72 -3.70 -23.13
C SER A 295 2.10 -4.97 -23.88
N VAL A 296 1.40 -6.09 -23.61
CA VAL A 296 1.60 -7.37 -24.32
C VAL A 296 1.42 -7.20 -25.82
N SER A 297 0.45 -6.39 -26.26
CA SER A 297 0.23 -6.09 -27.68
C SER A 297 1.42 -5.36 -28.32
N GLN A 298 2.03 -4.40 -27.60
CA GLN A 298 3.22 -3.68 -28.07
C GLN A 298 4.44 -4.59 -28.14
N ALA A 299 4.65 -5.44 -27.11
CA ALA A 299 5.76 -6.39 -27.08
C ALA A 299 5.66 -7.46 -28.19
N ILE A 300 4.45 -8.00 -28.43
CA ILE A 300 4.16 -8.88 -29.58
C ILE A 300 4.51 -8.18 -30.89
N LYS A 301 4.10 -6.91 -31.06
CA LYS A 301 4.40 -6.14 -32.27
C LYS A 301 5.90 -5.93 -32.50
N ILE A 302 6.65 -5.54 -31.45
CA ILE A 302 8.11 -5.39 -31.53
C ILE A 302 8.76 -6.70 -32.00
N PHE A 303 8.33 -7.85 -31.46
CA PHE A 303 8.84 -9.14 -31.90
C PHE A 303 8.43 -9.49 -33.34
N SER A 304 7.17 -9.24 -33.74
CA SER A 304 6.71 -9.55 -35.11
C SER A 304 7.40 -8.70 -36.18
N ASP A 305 7.63 -7.41 -35.90
CA ASP A 305 8.32 -6.50 -36.81
C ASP A 305 9.81 -6.90 -36.99
N ALA A 306 10.46 -7.33 -35.91
CA ALA A 306 11.86 -7.78 -35.95
C ALA A 306 12.03 -9.20 -36.52
N ARG A 307 11.04 -10.10 -36.34
CA ARG A 307 11.09 -11.51 -36.78
C ARG A 307 9.78 -11.94 -37.46
N PRO A 308 9.44 -11.40 -38.65
CA PRO A 308 8.17 -11.71 -39.32
C PRO A 308 7.97 -13.22 -39.56
N PRO A 309 6.75 -13.76 -39.36
CA PRO A 309 5.53 -13.06 -38.97
C PRO A 309 5.35 -12.88 -37.44
N GLY A 310 6.35 -13.25 -36.62
CA GLY A 310 6.26 -13.28 -35.17
C GLY A 310 5.97 -14.68 -34.61
N ILE A 311 5.18 -14.73 -33.54
CA ILE A 311 4.60 -15.97 -32.98
C ILE A 311 3.37 -16.33 -33.83
N TYR A 312 3.27 -17.60 -34.25
CA TYR A 312 2.19 -18.11 -35.11
C TYR A 312 1.42 -19.29 -34.49
N LYS A 313 1.67 -19.63 -33.22
CA LYS A 313 0.82 -20.53 -32.43
C LYS A 313 -0.07 -19.70 -31.50
N PRO A 314 -1.42 -19.84 -31.55
CA PRO A 314 -2.33 -19.01 -30.76
C PRO A 314 -2.13 -19.20 -29.25
N ASP A 315 -1.94 -20.44 -28.80
CA ASP A 315 -1.75 -20.81 -27.38
C ASP A 315 -0.61 -20.03 -26.70
N TYR A 316 0.44 -19.68 -27.46
CA TYR A 316 1.55 -18.87 -26.98
C TYR A 316 1.18 -17.40 -26.77
N ILE A 317 0.31 -16.85 -27.63
CA ILE A 317 -0.20 -15.48 -27.50
C ILE A 317 -1.21 -15.42 -26.34
N ASP A 318 -2.08 -16.42 -26.25
CA ASP A 318 -3.10 -16.50 -25.21
C ASP A 318 -2.48 -16.71 -23.81
N ALA A 319 -1.41 -17.52 -23.71
CA ALA A 319 -0.61 -17.65 -22.50
C ALA A 319 0.06 -16.32 -22.06
N LEU A 320 0.51 -15.48 -23.01
CA LEU A 320 1.08 -14.16 -22.68
C LEU A 320 0.03 -13.21 -22.10
N TYR A 321 -1.15 -13.10 -22.73
CA TYR A 321 -2.24 -12.28 -22.21
C TYR A 321 -2.75 -12.78 -20.85
N ALA A 322 -2.89 -14.10 -20.69
CA ALA A 322 -3.27 -14.71 -19.42
C ALA A 322 -2.25 -14.42 -18.32
N PHE A 323 -0.94 -14.62 -18.57
CA PHE A 323 0.11 -14.37 -17.58
C PHE A 323 0.14 -12.91 -17.10
N TYR A 324 0.05 -11.95 -18.01
CA TYR A 324 0.10 -10.52 -17.66
C TYR A 324 -1.25 -9.93 -17.23
N HIS A 325 -2.30 -10.75 -17.11
CA HIS A 325 -3.69 -10.34 -16.83
C HIS A 325 -4.21 -9.24 -17.79
N GLU A 326 -3.69 -9.19 -19.01
CA GLU A 326 -4.13 -8.25 -20.03
C GLU A 326 -5.28 -8.84 -20.87
N LYS A 327 -6.29 -8.03 -21.19
CA LYS A 327 -7.37 -8.43 -22.10
C LYS A 327 -6.86 -8.39 -23.55
N LYS A 328 -6.79 -9.57 -24.19
CA LYS A 328 -6.45 -9.71 -25.62
C LYS A 328 -7.37 -8.82 -26.49
N PRO A 329 -6.84 -7.82 -27.22
CA PRO A 329 -7.64 -7.00 -28.11
C PRO A 329 -8.05 -7.78 -29.37
N GLU A 330 -9.25 -7.52 -29.89
CA GLU A 330 -9.78 -8.19 -31.10
C GLU A 330 -8.90 -7.98 -32.35
N MET A 331 -8.17 -6.86 -32.41
CA MET A 331 -7.21 -6.56 -33.48
C MET A 331 -5.95 -7.46 -33.47
N VAL A 332 -5.70 -8.21 -32.38
CA VAL A 332 -4.51 -9.07 -32.25
C VAL A 332 -4.83 -10.47 -32.79
N VAL A 333 -4.79 -10.57 -34.11
CA VAL A 333 -4.96 -11.83 -34.85
C VAL A 333 -3.62 -12.58 -34.89
N CYS A 334 -3.63 -13.87 -34.51
CA CYS A 334 -2.47 -14.74 -34.65
C CYS A 334 -2.18 -14.95 -36.16
N PRO A 335 -0.96 -14.70 -36.65
CA PRO A 335 -0.63 -14.94 -38.05
C PRO A 335 -0.75 -16.43 -38.40
N PRO A 336 -1.20 -16.78 -39.62
CA PRO A 336 -1.35 -18.16 -40.03
C PRO A 336 0.00 -18.89 -40.05
N THR A 337 -0.01 -20.21 -39.80
CA THR A 337 1.20 -21.05 -39.89
C THR A 337 1.95 -20.78 -41.21
N PRO A 338 3.25 -20.43 -41.17
CA PRO A 338 4.01 -20.10 -42.36
C PRO A 338 4.08 -21.23 -43.39
N GLU A 339 4.15 -20.89 -44.67
CA GLU A 339 4.20 -21.86 -45.78
C GLU A 339 5.37 -22.85 -45.63
N TRP A 340 6.55 -22.36 -45.20
CA TRP A 340 7.74 -23.18 -44.96
C TRP A 340 7.58 -24.21 -43.84
N LYS A 341 6.54 -24.11 -43.00
CA LYS A 341 6.18 -25.13 -42.00
C LYS A 341 5.07 -26.04 -42.53
N LYS A 342 4.02 -25.48 -43.14
CA LYS A 342 2.91 -26.21 -43.79
C LYS A 342 3.39 -27.25 -44.80
N SER A 343 4.39 -26.91 -45.63
CA SER A 343 4.96 -27.82 -46.63
C SER A 343 5.67 -29.05 -46.05
N SER A 344 5.78 -29.15 -44.72
CA SER A 344 6.43 -30.27 -44.00
C SER A 344 5.50 -31.04 -43.07
N GLU A 345 4.21 -30.69 -43.04
CA GLU A 345 3.21 -31.31 -42.15
C GLU A 345 2.43 -32.46 -42.83
N LEU A 346 2.47 -32.58 -44.16
CA LEU A 346 1.82 -33.66 -44.91
C LEU A 346 2.79 -34.82 -45.19
N ASP A 347 2.45 -36.02 -44.73
CA ASP A 347 3.04 -37.26 -45.25
C ASP A 347 2.35 -37.69 -46.58
N LEU A 348 2.74 -38.85 -47.13
CA LEU A 348 2.16 -39.38 -48.38
C LEU A 348 0.72 -39.90 -48.22
N ASN A 349 0.19 -39.94 -46.99
CA ASN A 349 -1.15 -40.43 -46.65
C ASN A 349 -2.11 -39.31 -46.22
N GLY A 350 -1.59 -38.12 -45.89
CA GLY A 350 -2.35 -36.95 -45.45
C GLY A 350 -2.36 -36.70 -43.93
N ASP A 351 -1.57 -37.45 -43.16
CA ASP A 351 -1.50 -37.33 -41.70
C ASP A 351 -0.41 -36.33 -41.25
N ALA A 352 -0.68 -35.69 -40.11
CA ALA A 352 0.19 -34.65 -39.55
C ALA A 352 1.46 -35.24 -38.91
N MET A 353 2.63 -34.95 -39.50
CA MET A 353 3.92 -35.37 -38.96
C MET A 353 4.23 -34.75 -37.58
N PRO A 354 4.61 -35.54 -36.56
CA PRO A 354 4.99 -35.01 -35.24
C PRO A 354 6.29 -34.18 -35.29
N ASP A 355 6.38 -33.15 -34.42
CA ASP A 355 7.60 -32.36 -34.24
C ASP A 355 8.71 -33.22 -33.57
N ASP A 356 9.78 -33.56 -34.32
CA ASP A 356 10.97 -34.36 -33.91
C ASP A 356 11.86 -33.69 -32.81
N ASP A 357 11.28 -32.97 -31.85
CA ASP A 357 11.95 -32.15 -30.81
C ASP A 357 11.86 -32.76 -29.39
N ASP A 358 11.42 -34.01 -29.25
CA ASP A 358 11.16 -34.70 -27.96
C ASP A 358 11.95 -36.02 -27.84
N ASP A 359 12.88 -36.10 -26.89
CA ASP A 359 13.70 -37.29 -26.58
C ASP A 359 12.93 -38.35 -25.73
N GLY A 360 11.59 -38.40 -25.85
CA GLY A 360 10.77 -39.53 -25.40
C GLY A 360 10.28 -39.49 -23.94
N GLY A 361 10.01 -38.32 -23.37
CA GLY A 361 9.42 -38.21 -22.03
C GLY A 361 7.95 -38.67 -21.97
N PRO A 362 7.45 -39.19 -20.84
CA PRO A 362 6.02 -39.50 -20.71
C PRO A 362 5.16 -38.23 -20.80
N ALA A 363 3.96 -38.35 -21.36
CA ALA A 363 2.97 -37.27 -21.32
C ALA A 363 2.55 -37.00 -19.87
N ALA A 364 2.54 -35.74 -19.44
CA ALA A 364 1.71 -35.36 -18.31
C ALA A 364 0.23 -35.51 -18.73
N PRO A 365 -0.66 -36.03 -17.87
CA PRO A 365 -2.09 -36.03 -18.16
C PRO A 365 -2.56 -34.58 -18.40
N LEU A 366 -3.37 -34.40 -19.44
CA LEU A 366 -4.23 -33.23 -19.52
C LEU A 366 -5.28 -33.39 -18.41
N THR A 367 -5.11 -32.65 -17.33
CA THR A 367 -6.18 -32.48 -16.34
C THR A 367 -7.24 -31.59 -16.97
N ASP A 368 -8.29 -32.20 -17.53
CA ASP A 368 -9.51 -31.50 -17.86
C ASP A 368 -10.02 -30.76 -16.62
N ASN A 369 -10.37 -29.49 -16.80
CA ASN A 369 -11.00 -28.68 -15.76
C ASN A 369 -12.44 -29.19 -15.53
N LEU A 370 -12.59 -30.22 -14.70
CA LEU A 370 -13.73 -30.25 -13.79
C LEU A 370 -13.43 -29.28 -12.65
N GLU A 371 -14.35 -28.37 -12.40
CA GLU A 371 -14.36 -27.51 -11.20
C GLU A 371 -14.66 -28.36 -9.95
N ALA A 372 -13.71 -29.21 -9.56
CA ALA A 372 -13.64 -29.64 -8.18
C ALA A 372 -13.35 -28.39 -7.33
N GLN A 373 -14.15 -28.16 -6.29
CA GLN A 373 -13.87 -27.14 -5.28
C GLN A 373 -12.61 -27.53 -4.52
N VAL A 374 -11.45 -27.16 -5.06
CA VAL A 374 -10.17 -27.23 -4.35
C VAL A 374 -10.26 -26.21 -3.22
N VAL A 375 -10.51 -26.69 -2.01
CA VAL A 375 -10.50 -25.88 -0.80
C VAL A 375 -9.14 -25.19 -0.72
N THR A 376 -9.18 -23.86 -0.73
CA THR A 376 -7.98 -23.02 -0.70
C THR A 376 -7.39 -23.13 0.71
N SER A 377 -6.10 -23.43 0.83
CA SER A 377 -5.41 -23.56 2.11
C SER A 377 -4.49 -22.38 2.38
N ASN A 378 -4.37 -22.00 3.66
CA ASN A 378 -3.34 -21.07 4.12
C ASN A 378 -1.92 -21.60 3.86
N ASP A 379 -1.76 -22.93 3.72
CA ASP A 379 -0.49 -23.62 3.42
C ASP A 379 -0.15 -23.65 1.91
N ASP A 380 -1.02 -23.11 1.04
CA ASP A 380 -0.80 -23.12 -0.40
C ASP A 380 0.45 -22.32 -0.79
N ILE A 381 1.32 -22.95 -1.56
CA ILE A 381 2.57 -22.34 -2.03
C ILE A 381 2.28 -21.33 -3.15
N LEU A 382 2.28 -20.04 -2.81
CA LEU A 382 2.00 -18.95 -3.74
C LEU A 382 3.24 -18.46 -4.50
N GLY A 383 3.13 -18.41 -5.83
CA GLY A 383 4.13 -17.81 -6.72
C GLY A 383 5.27 -18.73 -7.15
N ASP A 384 5.92 -18.33 -8.24
CA ASP A 384 6.99 -19.09 -8.87
C ASP A 384 8.27 -19.06 -8.04
N ALA A 385 9.02 -20.17 -8.03
CA ALA A 385 10.37 -20.17 -7.47
C ALA A 385 11.31 -19.27 -8.29
N ILE A 386 12.29 -18.66 -7.62
CA ILE A 386 13.31 -17.83 -8.25
C ILE A 386 14.72 -18.38 -7.96
N PRO A 387 15.72 -18.16 -8.84
CA PRO A 387 17.08 -18.68 -8.67
C PRO A 387 17.72 -18.29 -7.34
N GLN A 388 18.46 -19.21 -6.73
CA GLN A 388 19.07 -19.02 -5.39
C GLN A 388 19.94 -17.76 -5.29
N ASP A 389 20.68 -17.44 -6.36
CA ASP A 389 21.50 -16.24 -6.47
C ASP A 389 20.67 -14.95 -6.35
N GLN A 390 19.54 -14.89 -7.06
CA GLN A 390 18.59 -13.78 -6.97
C GLN A 390 18.01 -13.69 -5.55
N GLN A 391 17.63 -14.81 -4.94
CA GLN A 391 17.17 -14.82 -3.55
C GLN A 391 18.25 -14.26 -2.60
N ASN A 392 19.51 -14.67 -2.74
CA ASN A 392 20.61 -14.18 -1.90
C ASN A 392 20.82 -12.67 -2.03
N TYR A 393 20.72 -12.13 -3.24
CA TYR A 393 20.77 -10.70 -3.49
C TYR A 393 19.58 -9.96 -2.81
N LEU A 394 18.35 -10.43 -2.99
CA LEU A 394 17.16 -9.79 -2.40
C LEU A 394 17.17 -9.91 -0.85
N ARG A 395 17.74 -10.98 -0.28
CA ARG A 395 18.01 -11.09 1.16
C ARG A 395 18.97 -10.02 1.66
N GLN A 396 20.04 -9.73 0.90
CA GLN A 396 20.99 -8.67 1.23
C GLN A 396 20.32 -7.29 1.22
N PHE A 397 19.49 -6.99 0.21
CA PHE A 397 18.67 -5.77 0.21
C PHE A 397 17.77 -5.71 1.46
N CYS A 398 17.06 -6.79 1.82
CA CYS A 398 16.19 -6.79 3.00
C CYS A 398 16.97 -6.51 4.29
N TYR A 399 18.19 -7.05 4.45
CA TYR A 399 19.03 -6.72 5.60
C TYR A 399 19.51 -5.27 5.60
N GLN A 400 19.88 -4.72 4.44
CA GLN A 400 20.27 -3.30 4.31
C GLN A 400 19.10 -2.36 4.64
N ALA A 401 17.92 -2.62 4.07
CA ALA A 401 16.71 -1.86 4.31
C ALA A 401 16.26 -1.88 5.79
N LEU A 402 16.53 -2.98 6.49
CA LEU A 402 16.24 -3.16 7.92
C LEU A 402 17.42 -2.82 8.83
N LYS A 403 18.50 -2.23 8.29
CA LYS A 403 19.75 -1.85 8.99
C LYS A 403 20.38 -2.99 9.81
N MET A 404 20.25 -4.22 9.33
CA MET A 404 20.75 -5.43 10.00
C MET A 404 22.12 -5.88 9.49
N THR A 405 23.00 -6.31 10.41
CA THR A 405 24.22 -7.04 10.05
C THR A 405 23.93 -8.51 9.80
N GLN A 406 24.41 -9.07 8.68
CA GLN A 406 24.26 -10.49 8.37
C GLN A 406 25.01 -11.38 9.37
N GLY A 407 24.28 -12.21 10.11
CA GLY A 407 24.88 -13.14 11.09
C GLY A 407 25.43 -14.41 10.41
N GLY A 408 26.55 -14.94 10.91
CA GLY A 408 27.22 -16.12 10.36
C GLY A 408 26.49 -17.48 10.48
N ARG A 409 25.18 -17.49 10.75
CA ARG A 409 24.34 -18.70 10.89
C ARG A 409 23.22 -18.73 9.87
N GLY A 410 23.59 -18.63 8.59
CA GLY A 410 22.68 -18.73 7.45
C GLY A 410 21.67 -17.58 7.31
N PRO A 411 20.78 -17.63 6.31
CA PRO A 411 19.70 -16.67 6.15
C PRO A 411 18.67 -16.84 7.27
N GLN A 412 18.37 -15.75 7.96
CA GLN A 412 17.36 -15.67 9.02
C GLN A 412 16.31 -14.63 8.65
N PHE A 413 15.04 -14.99 8.73
CA PHE A 413 13.92 -14.10 8.45
C PHE A 413 14.01 -12.82 9.31
N PRO A 414 13.87 -11.62 8.72
CA PRO A 414 14.17 -10.38 9.44
C PRO A 414 12.93 -9.68 10.03
N GLY A 415 11.71 -10.08 9.67
CA GLY A 415 10.49 -9.38 10.07
C GLY A 415 10.24 -9.37 11.58
N SER A 416 9.57 -8.33 12.07
CA SER A 416 9.27 -8.10 13.49
C SER A 416 8.44 -9.24 14.11
N HIS A 417 8.75 -9.70 15.32
CA HIS A 417 8.03 -10.79 16.00
C HIS A 417 7.36 -10.28 17.29
N PRO A 418 6.02 -10.37 17.39
CA PRO A 418 5.29 -9.96 18.59
C PRO A 418 5.61 -10.86 19.79
N VAL A 419 5.74 -10.25 20.97
CA VAL A 419 5.82 -10.93 22.28
C VAL A 419 4.40 -11.20 22.79
N SER A 420 4.20 -12.29 23.55
CA SER A 420 2.87 -12.57 24.12
C SER A 420 2.55 -11.57 25.23
N LEU A 421 1.31 -11.09 25.28
CA LEU A 421 0.80 -10.28 26.38
C LEU A 421 0.79 -11.15 27.66
N ASP A 422 1.46 -10.67 28.70
CA ASP A 422 1.54 -11.29 30.03
C ASP A 422 1.30 -10.24 31.12
N ARG A 423 1.21 -10.65 32.39
CA ARG A 423 0.86 -9.73 33.49
C ARG A 423 1.96 -8.70 33.81
N GLU A 424 3.19 -8.94 33.40
CA GLU A 424 4.31 -8.01 33.60
C GLU A 424 4.27 -6.92 32.51
N ASN A 425 4.05 -7.32 31.25
CA ASN A 425 4.03 -6.41 30.10
C ASN A 425 2.68 -5.76 29.81
N LEU A 426 1.58 -6.21 30.43
CA LEU A 426 0.26 -5.56 30.37
C LEU A 426 0.33 -4.07 30.76
N GLN A 427 1.19 -3.73 31.74
CA GLN A 427 1.41 -2.36 32.18
C GLN A 427 1.98 -1.43 31.09
N LEU A 428 2.59 -1.96 30.02
CA LEU A 428 3.07 -1.16 28.90
C LEU A 428 1.91 -0.40 28.22
N LEU A 429 0.71 -0.97 28.23
CA LEU A 429 -0.50 -0.32 27.69
C LEU A 429 -0.89 0.95 28.47
N ARG A 430 -0.46 1.09 29.74
CA ARG A 430 -0.61 2.33 30.54
C ARG A 430 0.50 3.34 30.30
N GLN A 431 1.67 2.88 29.87
CA GLN A 431 2.89 3.71 29.79
C GLN A 431 3.08 4.38 28.43
N ARG A 432 2.44 3.88 27.37
CA ARG A 432 2.63 4.33 25.99
C ARG A 432 1.33 4.28 25.19
N TYR A 433 1.25 5.08 24.14
CA TYR A 433 0.13 5.04 23.20
C TYR A 433 0.18 3.79 22.32
N TYR A 434 -0.91 3.03 22.32
CA TYR A 434 -1.06 1.82 21.52
C TYR A 434 -2.24 1.92 20.55
N TYR A 435 -2.03 1.40 19.35
CA TYR A 435 -3.11 0.95 18.49
C TYR A 435 -3.36 -0.55 18.68
N ALA A 436 -4.61 -0.96 18.52
CA ALA A 436 -5.03 -2.35 18.49
C ALA A 436 -5.56 -2.75 17.09
N THR A 437 -5.30 -3.99 16.69
CA THR A 437 -5.92 -4.62 15.52
C THR A 437 -6.21 -6.09 15.83
N TRP A 438 -7.04 -6.75 15.02
CA TRP A 438 -7.32 -8.17 15.19
C TRP A 438 -6.09 -8.99 14.81
N LYS A 439 -5.80 -10.04 15.57
CA LYS A 439 -4.86 -11.07 15.13
C LYS A 439 -5.63 -12.00 14.18
N ALA A 440 -5.28 -11.97 12.90
CA ALA A 440 -5.90 -12.88 11.92
C ALA A 440 -5.24 -14.27 12.02
N ASP A 441 -5.94 -15.30 11.60
CA ASP A 441 -5.32 -16.59 11.30
C ASP A 441 -4.97 -16.66 9.80
N GLY A 442 -3.71 -16.35 9.51
CA GLY A 442 -3.20 -16.28 8.15
C GLY A 442 -1.72 -16.57 8.04
N THR A 443 -1.27 -16.80 6.81
CA THR A 443 0.13 -17.07 6.52
C THR A 443 0.88 -15.75 6.35
N ARG A 444 1.76 -15.43 7.29
CA ARG A 444 2.60 -14.23 7.23
C ARG A 444 3.57 -14.29 6.04
N TYR A 445 3.55 -13.24 5.24
CA TYR A 445 4.54 -12.97 4.20
C TYR A 445 4.99 -11.51 4.29
N MET A 446 6.29 -11.23 4.10
CA MET A 446 6.70 -9.91 3.65
C MET A 446 6.52 -9.82 2.13
N MET A 447 6.35 -8.62 1.59
CA MET A 447 6.21 -8.38 0.15
C MET A 447 7.25 -7.36 -0.32
N LEU A 448 8.02 -7.72 -1.34
CA LEU A 448 8.97 -6.85 -2.01
C LEU A 448 8.47 -6.53 -3.41
N ILE A 449 8.25 -5.24 -3.68
CA ILE A 449 7.77 -4.73 -4.97
C ILE A 449 8.95 -4.10 -5.72
N MET A 450 9.20 -4.56 -6.94
CA MET A 450 10.25 -4.10 -7.84
C MET A 450 9.65 -3.75 -9.22
N MET A 451 10.42 -3.02 -10.05
CA MET A 451 9.95 -2.62 -11.39
C MET A 451 9.71 -3.84 -12.29
N ASP A 452 10.54 -4.87 -12.12
CA ASP A 452 10.47 -6.10 -12.91
C ASP A 452 9.42 -7.09 -12.37
N GLY A 453 8.89 -6.92 -11.15
CA GLY A 453 7.89 -7.82 -10.55
C GLY A 453 7.68 -7.68 -9.04
N CYS A 454 6.73 -8.46 -8.51
CA CYS A 454 6.44 -8.55 -7.07
C CYS A 454 6.92 -9.89 -6.51
N PHE A 455 7.38 -9.90 -5.27
CA PHE A 455 7.91 -11.09 -4.60
C PHE A 455 7.29 -11.24 -3.19
N LEU A 456 6.72 -12.40 -2.92
CA LEU A 456 6.35 -12.83 -1.56
C LEU A 456 7.56 -13.47 -0.87
N ILE A 457 7.70 -13.21 0.42
CA ILE A 457 8.82 -13.67 1.25
C ILE A 457 8.25 -14.43 2.45
N ASP A 458 8.51 -15.75 2.50
CA ASP A 458 7.99 -16.63 3.56
C ASP A 458 8.78 -16.52 4.88
N ARG A 459 8.28 -17.18 5.95
CA ARG A 459 8.96 -17.25 7.26
C ARG A 459 10.29 -18.02 7.25
N HIS A 460 10.58 -18.79 6.19
CA HIS A 460 11.87 -19.44 5.95
C HIS A 460 12.84 -18.54 5.17
N PHE A 461 12.41 -17.31 4.86
CA PHE A 461 13.14 -16.31 4.08
C PHE A 461 13.44 -16.75 2.64
N ASN A 462 12.55 -17.54 2.04
CA ASN A 462 12.52 -17.83 0.61
C ASN A 462 11.68 -16.79 -0.13
N PHE A 463 12.04 -16.54 -1.39
CA PHE A 463 11.38 -15.55 -2.24
C PHE A 463 10.62 -16.28 -3.36
N ARG A 464 9.36 -15.89 -3.58
CA ARG A 464 8.53 -16.38 -4.67
C ARG A 464 7.96 -15.23 -5.47
N ARG A 465 8.07 -15.31 -6.79
CA ARG A 465 7.61 -14.25 -7.69
C ARG A 465 6.11 -14.39 -7.92
N VAL A 466 5.39 -13.29 -7.82
CA VAL A 466 3.95 -13.19 -8.11
C VAL A 466 3.70 -12.10 -9.14
N GLN A 467 2.82 -12.37 -10.11
CA GLN A 467 2.52 -11.43 -11.18
C GLN A 467 1.37 -10.52 -10.73
N MET A 468 1.71 -9.29 -10.35
CA MET A 468 0.77 -8.27 -9.87
C MET A 468 1.28 -6.87 -10.21
N ARG A 469 0.37 -5.94 -10.49
CA ARG A 469 0.70 -4.56 -10.87
C ARG A 469 0.65 -3.63 -9.65
N PHE A 470 1.66 -2.77 -9.47
CA PHE A 470 1.74 -1.82 -8.35
C PHE A 470 2.21 -0.44 -8.84
N PRO A 471 1.29 0.45 -9.25
CA PRO A 471 1.63 1.80 -9.71
C PRO A 471 2.07 2.69 -8.55
N CYS A 472 3.06 3.56 -8.77
CA CYS A 472 3.37 4.64 -7.83
C CYS A 472 2.27 5.71 -7.85
N ARG A 473 2.27 6.54 -6.81
CA ARG A 473 1.46 7.77 -6.74
C ARG A 473 1.81 8.74 -7.88
N HIS A 474 0.78 9.24 -8.55
CA HIS A 474 0.91 10.27 -9.59
C HIS A 474 1.50 11.55 -8.99
N THR A 475 2.48 12.14 -9.67
CA THR A 475 3.03 13.47 -9.37
C THR A 475 2.80 14.36 -10.59
N ASN A 476 2.69 15.67 -10.40
CA ASN A 476 2.32 16.61 -11.48
C ASN A 476 3.40 16.73 -12.59
N GLU A 477 4.53 16.04 -12.46
CA GLU A 477 5.64 16.02 -13.42
C GLU A 477 5.57 14.83 -14.38
N GLY A 478 4.62 14.89 -15.31
CA GLY A 478 4.66 14.12 -16.55
C GLY A 478 4.15 12.67 -16.49
N LEU A 479 3.61 12.24 -17.63
CA LEU A 479 2.95 10.94 -17.81
C LEU A 479 3.97 9.80 -18.00
N ALA A 480 4.63 9.40 -16.92
CA ALA A 480 5.40 8.16 -16.86
C ALA A 480 4.80 7.25 -15.78
N GLU A 481 4.29 6.09 -16.18
CA GLU A 481 3.83 5.02 -15.28
C GLU A 481 5.04 4.47 -14.48
N LYS A 482 5.35 5.11 -13.35
CA LYS A 482 6.42 4.65 -12.45
C LYS A 482 5.90 3.48 -11.63
N THR A 483 6.47 2.30 -11.82
CA THR A 483 6.29 1.15 -10.91
C THR A 483 7.20 1.34 -9.69
N HIS A 484 6.78 0.85 -8.52
CA HIS A 484 7.65 0.82 -7.34
C HIS A 484 8.95 0.05 -7.58
N HIS A 485 10.03 0.45 -6.93
CA HIS A 485 11.32 -0.24 -7.02
C HIS A 485 11.99 -0.42 -5.67
N PHE A 486 12.03 -1.66 -5.15
CA PHE A 486 12.47 -1.96 -3.79
C PHE A 486 11.61 -1.28 -2.71
N THR A 487 10.29 -1.42 -2.83
CA THR A 487 9.35 -1.13 -1.74
C THR A 487 9.10 -2.41 -0.95
N LEU A 488 9.34 -2.40 0.36
CA LEU A 488 9.29 -3.57 1.24
C LEU A 488 8.20 -3.40 2.30
N LEU A 489 7.30 -4.36 2.38
CA LEU A 489 6.07 -4.35 3.18
C LEU A 489 6.00 -5.60 4.07
N ASP A 490 5.33 -5.49 5.22
CA ASP A 490 5.02 -6.62 6.11
C ASP A 490 3.51 -6.84 6.16
N GLY A 491 3.10 -8.10 6.17
CA GLY A 491 1.70 -8.45 5.97
C GLY A 491 1.36 -9.91 6.24
N GLU A 492 0.10 -10.24 6.00
CA GLU A 492 -0.51 -11.53 6.31
C GLU A 492 -1.48 -11.90 5.20
N MET A 493 -1.33 -13.11 4.64
CA MET A 493 -2.26 -13.67 3.67
C MET A 493 -3.38 -14.38 4.44
N VAL A 494 -4.61 -13.90 4.27
CA VAL A 494 -5.83 -14.53 4.79
C VAL A 494 -6.67 -15.06 3.64
N ILE A 495 -7.58 -15.98 3.95
CA ILE A 495 -8.59 -16.49 3.02
C ILE A 495 -9.95 -16.00 3.51
N ASP A 496 -10.54 -15.09 2.75
CA ASP A 496 -11.90 -14.63 3.01
C ASP A 496 -12.91 -15.61 2.38
N THR A 497 -13.83 -16.14 3.18
CA THR A 497 -14.99 -16.89 2.69
C THR A 497 -16.17 -15.93 2.53
N LEU A 498 -16.66 -15.75 1.30
CA LEU A 498 -17.79 -14.85 1.02
C LEU A 498 -19.11 -15.49 1.50
N PRO A 499 -19.91 -14.84 2.39
CA PRO A 499 -21.10 -15.45 2.99
C PRO A 499 -22.09 -16.03 1.97
N ASP A 500 -22.45 -15.25 0.95
CA ASP A 500 -23.53 -15.57 0.01
C ASP A 500 -23.16 -16.67 -1.00
N THR A 501 -21.87 -16.83 -1.30
CA THR A 501 -21.39 -17.73 -2.37
C THR A 501 -20.52 -18.88 -1.86
N GLN A 502 -20.12 -18.84 -0.59
CA GLN A 502 -19.10 -19.71 0.01
C GLN A 502 -17.77 -19.74 -0.77
N LYS A 503 -17.57 -18.76 -1.67
CA LYS A 503 -16.36 -18.65 -2.48
C LYS A 503 -15.23 -18.11 -1.61
N GLN A 504 -14.12 -18.85 -1.59
CA GLN A 504 -12.88 -18.44 -0.95
C GLN A 504 -12.10 -17.49 -1.87
N GLU A 505 -11.63 -16.37 -1.33
CA GLU A 505 -10.72 -15.45 -2.01
C GLU A 505 -9.52 -15.09 -1.12
N ARG A 506 -8.32 -15.21 -1.66
CA ARG A 506 -7.09 -14.83 -0.95
C ARG A 506 -6.96 -13.30 -0.85
N ARG A 507 -6.58 -12.79 0.31
CA ARG A 507 -6.35 -11.36 0.57
C ARG A 507 -5.06 -11.16 1.37
N TYR A 508 -4.17 -10.32 0.86
CA TYR A 508 -2.99 -9.87 1.57
C TYR A 508 -3.28 -8.59 2.36
N LEU A 509 -3.20 -8.68 3.68
CA LEU A 509 -3.36 -7.59 4.64
C LEU A 509 -1.99 -7.01 4.98
N ILE A 510 -1.67 -5.83 4.44
CA ILE A 510 -0.42 -5.11 4.75
C ILE A 510 -0.61 -4.33 6.06
N TYR A 511 0.22 -4.59 7.07
CA TYR A 511 0.17 -3.88 8.35
C TYR A 511 1.35 -2.93 8.59
N ASP A 512 2.50 -3.12 7.93
CA ASP A 512 3.65 -2.22 8.06
C ASP A 512 4.42 -2.04 6.74
N MET A 513 5.24 -0.99 6.67
CA MET A 513 6.11 -0.63 5.55
C MET A 513 7.52 -0.33 6.07
N MET A 514 8.53 -1.01 5.53
CA MET A 514 9.91 -0.93 6.02
C MET A 514 10.85 -0.22 5.03
N ALA A 515 10.51 -0.25 3.74
CA ALA A 515 11.17 0.57 2.73
C ALA A 515 10.17 1.05 1.68
N LEU A 516 10.36 2.27 1.19
CA LEU A 516 9.64 2.84 0.05
C LEU A 516 10.66 3.26 -1.01
N ASN A 517 10.58 2.64 -2.18
CA ASN A 517 11.44 2.94 -3.33
C ASN A 517 12.95 3.03 -2.97
N GLN A 518 13.52 1.92 -2.47
CA GLN A 518 14.88 1.77 -1.90
C GLN A 518 15.13 2.48 -0.55
N VAL A 519 14.35 3.52 -0.20
CA VAL A 519 14.57 4.29 1.04
C VAL A 519 13.99 3.53 2.24
N SER A 520 14.86 3.19 3.20
CA SER A 520 14.43 2.64 4.50
C SER A 520 13.60 3.66 5.27
N VAL A 521 12.48 3.22 5.84
CA VAL A 521 11.57 4.04 6.66
C VAL A 521 11.39 3.53 8.08
N ILE A 522 12.19 2.53 8.49
CA ILE A 522 12.04 1.84 9.79
C ILE A 522 12.16 2.75 11.01
N GLU A 523 12.87 3.87 10.90
CA GLU A 523 13.07 4.84 12.00
C GLU A 523 11.90 5.82 12.16
N ARG A 524 10.96 5.86 11.20
CA ARG A 524 9.74 6.67 11.34
C ARG A 524 8.79 6.02 12.36
N PRO A 525 8.00 6.82 13.10
CA PRO A 525 6.88 6.32 13.91
C PRO A 525 5.95 5.37 13.16
N PHE A 526 5.39 4.37 13.85
CA PHE A 526 4.47 3.41 13.23
C PHE A 526 3.28 4.09 12.53
N TYR A 527 2.66 5.09 13.15
CA TYR A 527 1.51 5.79 12.54
C TYR A 527 1.85 6.43 11.18
N GLU A 528 3.09 6.91 10.97
CA GLU A 528 3.54 7.41 9.67
C GLU A 528 3.66 6.27 8.65
N ARG A 529 4.36 5.18 9.00
CA ARG A 529 4.56 4.03 8.11
C ARG A 529 3.22 3.42 7.70
N TRP A 530 2.30 3.28 8.65
CA TRP A 530 0.95 2.79 8.43
C TRP A 530 0.12 3.67 7.49
N ARG A 531 0.23 5.00 7.61
CA ARG A 531 -0.39 5.98 6.70
C ARG A 531 0.26 5.97 5.31
N MET A 532 1.56 5.69 5.22
CA MET A 532 2.27 5.57 3.93
C MET A 532 1.79 4.37 3.10
N ILE A 533 1.37 3.26 3.71
CA ILE A 533 0.78 2.11 2.99
C ILE A 533 -0.44 2.55 2.17
N ASP A 534 -1.35 3.32 2.77
CA ASP A 534 -2.54 3.77 2.06
C ASP A 534 -2.18 4.79 0.96
N LYS A 535 -1.43 5.82 1.34
CA LYS A 535 -1.08 6.95 0.46
C LYS A 535 -0.22 6.57 -0.74
N GLU A 536 0.72 5.63 -0.58
CA GLU A 536 1.72 5.31 -1.59
C GLU A 536 1.49 3.97 -2.30
N VAL A 537 0.71 3.03 -1.74
CA VAL A 537 0.49 1.69 -2.33
C VAL A 537 -0.98 1.41 -2.63
N ILE A 538 -1.89 1.54 -1.65
CA ILE A 538 -3.31 1.16 -1.81
C ILE A 538 -4.07 2.20 -2.64
N GLY A 539 -3.91 3.49 -2.33
CA GLY A 539 -4.55 4.61 -3.04
C GLY A 539 -4.22 4.63 -4.54
N PRO A 540 -2.94 4.60 -4.95
CA PRO A 540 -2.56 4.54 -6.36
C PRO A 540 -3.12 3.31 -7.09
N ARG A 541 -3.08 2.13 -6.46
CA ARG A 541 -3.68 0.89 -6.99
C ARG A 541 -5.20 1.03 -7.18
N ASN A 542 -5.90 1.60 -6.20
CA ASN A 542 -7.34 1.80 -6.27
C ASN A 542 -7.74 2.81 -7.35
N HIS A 543 -6.98 3.90 -7.49
CA HIS A 543 -7.17 4.91 -8.53
C HIS A 543 -6.95 4.35 -9.93
N GLU A 544 -5.84 3.63 -10.16
CA GLU A 544 -5.57 2.96 -11.44
C GLU A 544 -6.69 1.95 -11.77
N ARG A 545 -7.10 1.13 -10.79
CA ARG A 545 -8.21 0.18 -10.94
C ARG A 545 -9.54 0.83 -11.32
N GLN A 546 -9.94 1.90 -10.64
CA GLN A 546 -11.16 2.64 -10.94
C GLN A 546 -11.09 3.26 -12.35
N HIS A 547 -9.98 3.90 -12.69
CA HIS A 547 -9.76 4.51 -14.02
C HIS A 547 -9.81 3.47 -15.15
N ILE A 548 -9.22 2.28 -14.95
CA ILE A 548 -9.25 1.19 -15.93
C ILE A 548 -10.68 0.65 -16.12
N TYR A 549 -11.42 0.36 -15.05
CA TYR A 549 -12.81 -0.15 -15.18
C TYR A 549 -13.81 0.91 -15.69
N GLN A 550 -13.55 2.20 -15.49
CA GLN A 550 -14.34 3.29 -16.08
C GLN A 550 -13.96 3.57 -17.56
N SER A 551 -12.82 3.06 -18.02
CA SER A 551 -12.40 3.22 -19.42
C SER A 551 -13.27 2.39 -20.37
N ARG A 552 -13.43 2.87 -21.61
CA ARG A 552 -14.20 2.15 -22.64
C ARG A 552 -13.60 0.80 -23.06
N ASN A 553 -12.33 0.54 -22.72
CA ASN A 553 -11.65 -0.71 -23.04
C ASN A 553 -10.65 -1.07 -21.92
N PRO A 554 -11.12 -1.69 -20.82
CA PRO A 554 -10.26 -2.08 -19.71
C PRO A 554 -9.22 -3.10 -20.20
N TYR A 555 -7.95 -2.69 -20.20
CA TYR A 555 -6.85 -3.50 -20.73
C TYR A 555 -6.27 -4.46 -19.69
N TYR A 556 -6.34 -4.15 -18.39
CA TYR A 556 -5.82 -4.97 -17.29
C TYR A 556 -6.95 -5.49 -16.40
N ARG A 557 -6.82 -6.72 -15.90
CA ARG A 557 -7.85 -7.46 -15.16
C ARG A 557 -7.41 -7.75 -13.72
N TYR A 558 -7.65 -6.82 -12.79
CA TYR A 558 -7.32 -7.01 -11.37
C TYR A 558 -8.01 -8.23 -10.74
N GLU A 559 -9.16 -8.66 -11.28
CA GLU A 559 -9.88 -9.84 -10.78
C GLU A 559 -9.21 -11.18 -11.11
N LEU A 560 -8.17 -11.19 -11.95
CA LEU A 560 -7.34 -12.36 -12.23
C LEU A 560 -6.09 -12.46 -11.35
N GLU A 561 -5.78 -11.42 -10.57
CA GLU A 561 -4.59 -11.44 -9.72
C GLU A 561 -4.70 -12.52 -8.62
N PRO A 562 -3.57 -13.14 -8.20
CA PRO A 562 -3.58 -14.31 -7.32
C PRO A 562 -4.17 -14.06 -5.92
N PHE A 563 -4.29 -12.81 -5.51
CA PHE A 563 -4.93 -12.36 -4.27
C PHE A 563 -5.24 -10.86 -4.33
N ARG A 564 -6.23 -10.40 -3.56
CA ARG A 564 -6.50 -8.97 -3.35
C ARG A 564 -5.50 -8.37 -2.35
N VAL A 565 -5.28 -7.07 -2.40
CA VAL A 565 -4.41 -6.34 -1.45
C VAL A 565 -5.21 -5.29 -0.70
N ARG A 566 -5.05 -5.22 0.62
CA ARG A 566 -5.69 -4.22 1.50
C ARG A 566 -4.71 -3.82 2.61
N ARG A 567 -4.76 -2.57 3.07
CA ARG A 567 -4.13 -2.18 4.34
C ARG A 567 -4.93 -2.80 5.51
N LYS A 568 -4.24 -3.38 6.49
CA LYS A 568 -4.84 -3.81 7.76
C LYS A 568 -5.17 -2.58 8.60
N ASP A 569 -6.39 -2.52 9.12
CA ASP A 569 -6.86 -1.38 9.88
C ASP A 569 -6.49 -1.52 11.36
N PHE A 570 -6.08 -0.41 11.96
CA PHE A 570 -5.65 -0.27 13.36
C PHE A 570 -6.53 0.79 14.01
N PHE A 571 -6.92 0.53 15.26
CA PHE A 571 -7.91 1.30 16.00
C PHE A 571 -7.33 1.74 17.35
N LEU A 572 -7.87 2.82 17.92
CA LEU A 572 -7.50 3.26 19.27
C LEU A 572 -7.97 2.23 20.31
N LEU A 573 -7.31 2.19 21.47
CA LEU A 573 -7.69 1.29 22.57
C LEU A 573 -9.19 1.43 22.96
N SER A 574 -9.72 2.65 22.89
CA SER A 574 -11.16 2.95 23.11
C SER A 574 -12.13 2.26 22.16
N THR A 575 -11.65 1.72 21.04
CA THR A 575 -12.47 0.96 20.07
C THR A 575 -12.39 -0.56 20.34
N VAL A 576 -11.52 -1.06 21.22
CA VAL A 576 -11.25 -2.50 21.38
C VAL A 576 -12.50 -3.29 21.79
N THR A 577 -13.39 -2.72 22.60
CA THR A 577 -14.69 -3.33 22.94
C THR A 577 -15.53 -3.63 21.70
N LYS A 578 -15.59 -2.69 20.73
CA LYS A 578 -16.30 -2.88 19.46
C LYS A 578 -15.52 -3.82 18.53
N LEU A 579 -14.19 -3.75 18.56
CA LEU A 579 -13.32 -4.63 17.77
C LEU A 579 -13.57 -6.11 18.10
N LEU A 580 -13.62 -6.45 19.39
CA LEU A 580 -13.88 -7.82 19.87
C LEU A 580 -15.35 -8.23 19.70
N LYS A 581 -16.31 -7.38 20.09
CA LYS A 581 -17.73 -7.79 20.20
C LYS A 581 -18.55 -7.58 18.92
N GLU A 582 -18.12 -6.69 18.02
CA GLU A 582 -18.88 -6.36 16.80
C GLU A 582 -18.12 -6.62 15.50
N PHE A 583 -16.81 -6.32 15.45
CA PHE A 583 -16.05 -6.39 14.20
C PHE A 583 -15.48 -7.79 13.91
N ILE A 584 -14.75 -8.38 14.86
CA ILE A 584 -14.16 -9.71 14.70
C ILE A 584 -15.22 -10.78 14.36
N PRO A 585 -16.39 -10.85 15.02
CA PRO A 585 -17.45 -11.81 14.67
C PRO A 585 -18.08 -11.60 13.27
N LYS A 586 -17.83 -10.45 12.62
CA LYS A 586 -18.31 -10.13 11.26
C LYS A 586 -17.22 -10.29 10.19
N LEU A 587 -16.02 -10.74 10.55
CA LEU A 587 -14.94 -10.97 9.59
C LEU A 587 -15.25 -12.17 8.67
N SER A 588 -14.87 -12.04 7.40
CA SER A 588 -14.92 -13.12 6.42
C SER A 588 -13.78 -14.14 6.56
N HIS A 589 -12.89 -13.97 7.54
CA HIS A 589 -11.75 -14.84 7.84
C HIS A 589 -11.56 -14.97 9.35
N GLU A 590 -10.94 -16.06 9.80
CA GLU A 590 -10.75 -16.35 11.22
C GLU A 590 -9.75 -15.39 11.88
N ALA A 591 -9.97 -15.14 13.18
CA ALA A 591 -9.14 -14.33 14.03
C ALA A 591 -9.08 -14.93 15.45
N ASP A 592 -7.89 -15.00 16.03
CA ASP A 592 -7.62 -15.73 17.28
C ASP A 592 -7.17 -14.81 18.44
N GLY A 593 -7.37 -13.49 18.31
CA GLY A 593 -7.12 -12.51 19.36
C GLY A 593 -6.80 -11.11 18.84
N LEU A 594 -5.85 -10.42 19.48
CA LEU A 594 -5.47 -9.03 19.20
C LEU A 594 -3.96 -8.87 19.03
N ILE A 595 -3.57 -7.84 18.28
CA ILE A 595 -2.21 -7.31 18.20
C ILE A 595 -2.25 -5.86 18.70
N PHE A 596 -1.36 -5.51 19.63
CA PHE A 596 -1.13 -4.15 20.09
C PHE A 596 0.22 -3.66 19.58
N GLN A 597 0.20 -2.56 18.82
CA GLN A 597 1.37 -1.92 18.22
C GLN A 597 1.51 -0.50 18.77
N GLY A 598 2.68 -0.14 19.30
CA GLY A 598 2.91 1.23 19.79
C GLY A 598 2.78 2.25 18.66
N TRP A 599 2.15 3.39 18.96
CA TRP A 599 1.83 4.45 18.00
C TRP A 599 3.08 5.09 17.40
N ASP A 600 4.09 5.34 18.24
CA ASP A 600 5.38 5.94 17.93
C ASP A 600 6.49 4.90 17.62
N ASP A 601 6.21 3.59 17.76
CA ASP A 601 7.25 2.56 17.67
C ASP A 601 7.97 2.57 16.31
N PRO A 602 9.32 2.59 16.27
CA PRO A 602 10.08 2.29 15.06
C PRO A 602 9.91 0.80 14.69
N TYR A 603 10.16 0.44 13.42
CA TYR A 603 10.12 -0.97 13.02
C TYR A 603 11.35 -1.69 13.57
N VAL A 604 11.17 -2.49 14.62
CA VAL A 604 12.23 -3.35 15.18
C VAL A 604 12.26 -4.70 14.45
N PRO A 605 13.37 -5.07 13.77
CA PRO A 605 13.51 -6.39 13.17
C PRO A 605 13.61 -7.50 14.23
N ARG A 606 13.02 -8.67 13.96
CA ARG A 606 12.93 -9.80 14.92
C ARG A 606 12.12 -9.43 16.17
N THR A 607 12.39 -10.04 17.33
CA THR A 607 11.60 -9.83 18.56
C THR A 607 11.51 -8.35 18.92
N HIS A 608 10.27 -7.87 19.04
CA HIS A 608 9.97 -6.48 19.39
C HIS A 608 9.16 -6.51 20.70
N GLU A 609 9.80 -6.16 21.82
CA GLU A 609 9.18 -6.25 23.15
C GLU A 609 7.94 -5.33 23.28
N GLY A 610 7.96 -4.15 22.65
CA GLY A 610 6.79 -3.26 22.57
C GLY A 610 5.65 -3.73 21.65
N LEU A 611 5.81 -4.77 20.82
CA LEU A 611 4.78 -5.27 19.92
C LEU A 611 4.14 -6.51 20.54
N LEU A 612 2.92 -6.38 21.03
CA LEU A 612 2.28 -7.38 21.87
C LEU A 612 1.22 -8.15 21.07
N LYS A 613 1.10 -9.46 21.33
CA LYS A 613 -0.01 -10.29 20.86
C LYS A 613 -0.79 -10.85 22.05
N TRP A 614 -2.10 -10.72 22.00
CA TRP A 614 -3.01 -11.42 22.89
C TRP A 614 -3.79 -12.47 22.08
N LYS A 615 -4.12 -13.57 22.75
CA LYS A 615 -4.92 -14.68 22.21
C LYS A 615 -6.02 -14.99 23.20
N TYR A 616 -7.19 -15.40 22.70
CA TYR A 616 -8.21 -16.01 23.54
C TYR A 616 -7.60 -17.20 24.32
N PRO A 617 -7.86 -17.36 25.64
CA PRO A 617 -7.30 -18.44 26.46
C PRO A 617 -7.43 -19.83 25.82
N GLU A 618 -8.61 -20.13 25.29
CA GLU A 618 -8.99 -21.37 24.60
C GLU A 618 -8.27 -21.59 23.25
N MET A 619 -7.75 -20.52 22.63
CA MET A 619 -6.96 -20.54 21.39
C MET A 619 -5.45 -20.66 21.64
N ASN A 620 -5.04 -20.97 22.88
CA ASN A 620 -3.67 -21.36 23.21
C ASN A 620 -3.48 -22.86 23.03
N SER A 621 -2.78 -23.23 21.96
CA SER A 621 -2.54 -24.60 21.57
C SER A 621 -1.05 -24.99 21.67
N VAL A 622 -0.81 -26.30 21.78
CA VAL A 622 0.53 -26.90 21.68
C VAL A 622 0.46 -28.08 20.72
N ASP A 623 1.45 -28.20 19.82
CA ASP A 623 1.57 -29.37 18.94
C ASP A 623 2.42 -30.46 19.61
N PHE A 624 1.79 -31.60 19.89
CA PHE A 624 2.44 -32.79 20.46
C PHE A 624 2.51 -33.92 19.43
N LEU A 625 3.55 -34.75 19.52
CA LEU A 625 3.54 -36.06 18.88
C LEU A 625 2.80 -37.02 19.81
N PHE A 626 1.74 -37.63 19.31
CA PHE A 626 0.89 -38.55 20.06
C PHE A 626 1.23 -40.00 19.72
N GLU A 627 1.40 -40.84 20.73
CA GLU A 627 1.59 -42.29 20.55
C GLU A 627 0.70 -43.04 21.55
N VAL A 628 0.08 -44.12 21.08
CA VAL A 628 -0.69 -45.06 21.90
C VAL A 628 0.07 -46.38 21.94
N VAL A 629 0.36 -46.88 23.15
CA VAL A 629 1.04 -48.16 23.39
C VAL A 629 0.33 -48.88 24.55
N ASP A 630 -0.10 -50.11 24.35
CA ASP A 630 -0.82 -50.93 25.34
C ASP A 630 -2.00 -50.19 26.02
N ASP A 631 -2.87 -49.57 25.21
CA ASP A 631 -4.01 -48.71 25.61
C ASP A 631 -3.63 -47.52 26.52
N ARG A 632 -2.36 -47.09 26.48
CA ARG A 632 -1.87 -45.90 27.18
C ARG A 632 -1.47 -44.81 26.19
N GLU A 633 -1.96 -43.61 26.46
CA GLU A 633 -1.65 -42.38 25.73
C GLU A 633 -0.30 -41.80 26.18
N PHE A 634 0.52 -41.39 25.22
CA PHE A 634 1.78 -40.70 25.45
C PHE A 634 1.89 -39.46 24.56
N LEU A 635 2.22 -38.32 25.18
CA LEU A 635 2.44 -37.05 24.50
C LEU A 635 3.92 -36.70 24.52
N TYR A 636 4.49 -36.40 23.35
CA TYR A 636 5.90 -36.04 23.22
C TYR A 636 6.10 -34.64 22.65
N LEU A 637 7.01 -33.90 23.30
CA LEU A 637 7.58 -32.65 22.81
C LEU A 637 8.99 -32.88 22.26
N HIS A 638 9.53 -31.88 21.57
CA HIS A 638 10.92 -31.86 21.13
C HIS A 638 11.80 -31.15 22.18
N GLU A 639 12.95 -31.73 22.54
CA GLU A 639 13.96 -31.04 23.34
C GLU A 639 15.37 -31.49 22.90
N ARG A 640 16.21 -30.55 22.46
CA ARG A 640 17.63 -30.78 22.10
C ARG A 640 17.86 -31.96 21.13
N GLY A 641 16.99 -32.13 20.13
CA GLY A 641 17.10 -33.22 19.15
C GLY A 641 16.52 -34.56 19.58
N LYS A 642 15.78 -34.63 20.70
CA LYS A 642 15.16 -35.86 21.21
C LYS A 642 13.68 -35.65 21.53
N LYS A 643 12.90 -36.74 21.50
CA LYS A 643 11.53 -36.78 22.06
C LYS A 643 11.63 -36.66 23.59
N LYS A 644 10.82 -35.77 24.17
CA LYS A 644 10.64 -35.59 25.61
C LYS A 644 9.21 -36.00 25.96
N LEU A 645 9.05 -37.00 26.83
CA LEU A 645 7.73 -37.44 27.28
C LEU A 645 7.11 -36.40 28.24
N MET A 646 5.81 -36.16 28.07
CA MET A 646 4.95 -35.44 29.01
C MET A 646 4.25 -36.43 29.92
N GLU A 647 4.71 -36.54 31.17
CA GLU A 647 4.11 -37.43 32.17
C GLU A 647 2.71 -36.94 32.60
N GLY A 648 1.81 -37.87 32.92
CA GLY A 648 0.48 -37.59 33.48
C GLY A 648 -0.55 -36.91 32.56
N SER A 649 -0.16 -36.52 31.34
CA SER A 649 -1.02 -35.79 30.40
C SER A 649 -1.88 -36.74 29.56
N ARG A 650 -3.19 -36.49 29.48
CA ARG A 650 -4.15 -37.22 28.62
C ARG A 650 -4.83 -36.29 27.63
N VAL A 651 -5.28 -36.85 26.51
CA VAL A 651 -6.01 -36.15 25.45
C VAL A 651 -7.47 -36.56 25.44
N VAL A 652 -8.37 -35.59 25.33
CA VAL A 652 -9.79 -35.81 25.07
C VAL A 652 -10.06 -35.49 23.60
N PHE A 653 -10.69 -36.44 22.90
CA PHE A 653 -11.16 -36.28 21.51
C PHE A 653 -12.67 -35.99 21.54
N PRO A 654 -13.11 -34.73 21.30
CA PRO A 654 -14.51 -34.32 21.52
C PRO A 654 -15.52 -34.99 20.58
N ASP A 655 -15.05 -35.45 19.43
CA ASP A 655 -15.80 -36.17 18.40
C ASP A 655 -16.03 -37.66 18.75
N GLY A 656 -15.43 -38.16 19.84
CA GLY A 656 -15.48 -39.57 20.23
C GLY A 656 -14.60 -40.48 19.37
N SER A 657 -13.67 -39.93 18.58
CA SER A 657 -12.75 -40.73 17.78
C SER A 657 -11.81 -41.58 18.65
N ASP A 658 -11.48 -42.78 18.16
CA ASP A 658 -10.50 -43.68 18.79
C ASP A 658 -9.10 -43.05 18.81
N PRO A 659 -8.47 -42.84 19.99
CA PRO A 659 -7.10 -42.32 20.10
C PRO A 659 -6.08 -43.10 19.25
N SER A 660 -6.28 -44.41 19.08
CA SER A 660 -5.38 -45.28 18.30
C SER A 660 -5.20 -44.81 16.86
N ALA A 661 -6.22 -44.17 16.27
CA ALA A 661 -6.18 -43.62 14.91
C ALA A 661 -5.21 -42.43 14.74
N TYR A 662 -4.76 -41.82 15.85
CA TYR A 662 -3.85 -40.67 15.87
C TYR A 662 -2.42 -41.04 16.31
N SER A 663 -2.17 -42.30 16.69
CA SER A 663 -0.85 -42.76 17.09
C SER A 663 0.20 -42.56 15.98
N GLY A 664 1.35 -42.00 16.33
CA GLY A 664 2.43 -41.62 15.43
C GLY A 664 2.23 -40.30 14.68
N LYS A 665 1.11 -39.58 14.88
CA LYS A 665 0.83 -38.29 14.25
C LYS A 665 1.09 -37.13 15.20
N ILE A 666 1.33 -35.94 14.63
CA ILE A 666 1.35 -34.70 15.41
C ILE A 666 -0.08 -34.17 15.51
N ILE A 667 -0.52 -33.89 16.72
CA ILE A 667 -1.83 -33.32 17.03
C ILE A 667 -1.66 -31.96 17.69
N GLU A 668 -2.52 -31.02 17.34
CA GLU A 668 -2.64 -29.73 18.00
C GLU A 668 -3.73 -29.83 19.07
N CYS A 669 -3.38 -29.46 20.31
CA CYS A 669 -4.28 -29.53 21.46
C CYS A 669 -4.33 -28.20 22.21
N SER A 670 -5.52 -27.78 22.63
CA SER A 670 -5.72 -26.73 23.64
C SER A 670 -5.76 -27.34 25.05
N PHE A 671 -5.61 -26.51 26.09
CA PHE A 671 -5.64 -26.98 27.48
C PHE A 671 -6.93 -26.55 28.19
N ASP A 672 -7.68 -27.54 28.66
CA ASP A 672 -8.80 -27.35 29.58
C ASP A 672 -8.24 -27.22 31.01
N THR A 673 -8.32 -26.01 31.54
CA THR A 673 -7.79 -25.67 32.87
C THR A 673 -8.67 -26.21 34.00
N ASP A 674 -9.97 -26.35 33.77
CA ASP A 674 -10.93 -26.83 34.79
C ASP A 674 -10.80 -28.34 34.99
N ASN A 675 -10.67 -29.09 33.89
CA ASN A 675 -10.51 -30.54 33.91
C ASN A 675 -9.04 -31.02 33.95
N GLN A 676 -8.06 -30.11 33.80
CA GLN A 676 -6.63 -30.39 33.71
C GLN A 676 -6.29 -31.42 32.60
N LYS A 677 -6.86 -31.23 31.40
CA LYS A 677 -6.72 -32.14 30.25
C LYS A 677 -6.38 -31.39 28.96
N TRP A 678 -5.73 -32.09 28.04
CA TRP A 678 -5.57 -31.59 26.68
C TRP A 678 -6.80 -31.95 25.86
N ILE A 679 -7.35 -30.99 25.13
CA ILE A 679 -8.45 -31.21 24.18
C ILE A 679 -7.85 -31.23 22.77
N TRP A 680 -8.14 -32.28 22.00
CA TRP A 680 -7.73 -32.36 20.60
C TRP A 680 -8.46 -31.31 19.75
N MET A 681 -7.71 -30.57 18.94
CA MET A 681 -8.25 -29.61 17.99
C MET A 681 -8.16 -30.12 16.54
N ARG A 682 -6.96 -30.57 16.13
CA ARG A 682 -6.72 -31.10 14.77
C ARG A 682 -5.43 -31.92 14.66
N THR A 683 -5.25 -32.59 13.53
CA THR A 683 -3.98 -33.24 13.15
C THR A 683 -3.12 -32.30 12.28
N ARG A 684 -1.81 -32.24 12.57
CA ARG A 684 -0.84 -31.36 11.89
C ARG A 684 0.01 -32.13 10.87
N VAL A 685 -0.54 -32.31 9.67
CA VAL A 685 0.15 -32.94 8.54
C VAL A 685 1.28 -32.06 7.96
N ASP A 686 1.26 -30.77 8.25
CA ASP A 686 2.27 -29.77 7.87
C ASP A 686 3.59 -29.89 8.66
N LYS A 687 3.58 -30.59 9.81
CA LYS A 687 4.72 -30.64 10.73
C LYS A 687 5.48 -31.96 10.65
N GLY A 688 6.81 -31.85 10.52
CA GLY A 688 7.73 -32.99 10.70
C GLY A 688 8.18 -33.22 12.15
N THR A 689 7.93 -32.26 13.06
CA THR A 689 8.33 -32.34 14.48
C THR A 689 7.33 -31.62 15.39
N PRO A 690 7.05 -32.12 16.61
CA PRO A 690 6.24 -31.42 17.60
C PRO A 690 6.93 -30.16 18.12
N ASN A 691 6.24 -29.38 18.95
CA ASN A 691 6.80 -28.16 19.54
C ASN A 691 8.04 -28.42 20.40
N ASP A 692 8.96 -27.46 20.41
CA ASP A 692 10.07 -27.46 21.38
C ASP A 692 9.55 -27.19 22.80
N TYR A 693 10.18 -27.80 23.80
CA TYR A 693 9.81 -27.66 25.21
C TYR A 693 9.81 -26.19 25.69
N ASN A 694 10.64 -25.31 25.11
CA ASN A 694 10.61 -23.88 25.42
C ASN A 694 9.36 -23.18 24.87
N THR A 695 8.81 -23.64 23.73
CA THR A 695 7.53 -23.16 23.20
C THR A 695 6.39 -23.58 24.12
N TYR A 696 6.34 -24.87 24.49
CA TYR A 696 5.40 -25.38 25.49
C TYR A 696 5.42 -24.57 26.79
N ARG A 697 6.62 -24.29 27.35
CA ARG A 697 6.74 -23.47 28.57
C ARG A 697 6.20 -22.04 28.42
N LYS A 698 6.28 -21.44 27.23
CA LYS A 698 5.70 -20.11 26.96
C LYS A 698 4.17 -20.18 26.84
N VAL A 699 3.65 -21.19 26.17
CA VAL A 699 2.19 -21.41 26.07
C VAL A 699 1.58 -21.69 27.44
N MET A 700 2.19 -22.56 28.24
CA MET A 700 1.73 -22.82 29.62
C MET A 700 1.78 -21.59 30.51
N ARG A 701 2.76 -20.69 30.35
CA ARG A 701 2.74 -19.38 31.04
C ARG A 701 1.53 -18.55 30.62
N SER A 702 1.29 -18.40 29.32
CA SER A 702 0.13 -17.67 28.79
C SER A 702 -1.21 -18.23 29.30
N ILE A 703 -1.32 -19.56 29.43
CA ILE A 703 -2.49 -20.24 30.03
C ILE A 703 -2.58 -19.96 31.54
N THR A 704 -1.45 -20.02 32.25
CA THR A 704 -1.39 -19.76 33.71
C THR A 704 -1.72 -18.31 34.07
N ASP A 705 -1.25 -17.36 33.25
CA ASP A 705 -1.52 -15.94 33.42
C ASP A 705 -3.02 -15.64 33.22
N ASN A 706 -3.71 -16.45 32.41
CA ASN A 706 -5.15 -16.40 32.13
C ASN A 706 -5.69 -14.97 31.96
N ILE A 707 -5.10 -14.26 31.00
CA ILE A 707 -5.57 -12.92 30.61
C ILE A 707 -6.77 -13.12 29.68
N THR A 708 -7.98 -13.10 30.24
CA THR A 708 -9.24 -13.23 29.49
C THR A 708 -9.58 -11.93 28.74
N GLU A 709 -10.59 -11.99 27.85
CA GLU A 709 -11.15 -10.79 27.20
C GLU A 709 -11.53 -9.72 28.24
N GLU A 710 -12.19 -10.13 29.33
CA GLU A 710 -12.61 -9.22 30.40
C GLU A 710 -11.44 -8.52 31.08
N VAL A 711 -10.31 -9.21 31.30
CA VAL A 711 -9.10 -8.60 31.88
C VAL A 711 -8.52 -7.55 30.93
N VAL A 712 -8.45 -7.83 29.62
CA VAL A 712 -7.98 -6.86 28.62
C VAL A 712 -8.91 -5.65 28.54
N LEU A 713 -10.23 -5.88 28.51
CA LEU A 713 -11.22 -4.80 28.43
C LEU A 713 -11.25 -3.92 29.68
N ASN A 714 -11.15 -4.51 30.88
CA ASN A 714 -11.08 -3.76 32.13
C ASN A 714 -9.79 -2.92 32.21
N GLU A 715 -8.65 -3.49 31.83
CA GLU A 715 -7.38 -2.76 31.81
C GLU A 715 -7.43 -1.57 30.83
N ILE A 716 -7.98 -1.78 29.63
CA ILE A 716 -8.19 -0.74 28.63
C ILE A 716 -9.17 0.33 29.13
N TYR A 717 -10.26 -0.07 29.81
CA TYR A 717 -11.23 0.87 30.39
C TYR A 717 -10.58 1.77 31.44
N GLU A 718 -9.73 1.23 32.31
CA GLU A 718 -8.96 2.02 33.26
C GLU A 718 -7.96 2.95 32.56
N ILE A 719 -7.24 2.47 31.53
CA ILE A 719 -6.33 3.31 30.70
C ILE A 719 -7.05 4.50 30.07
N ILE A 720 -8.24 4.31 29.49
CA ILE A 720 -9.02 5.38 28.85
C ILE A 720 -9.48 6.44 29.85
N ARG A 721 -9.56 6.08 31.14
CA ARG A 721 -9.97 6.98 32.22
C ARG A 721 -8.79 7.69 32.91
N LEU A 722 -7.54 7.35 32.57
CA LEU A 722 -6.36 8.10 32.98
C LEU A 722 -6.27 9.40 32.16
N PRO A 723 -6.35 10.59 32.76
CA PRO A 723 -6.16 11.87 32.05
C PRO A 723 -4.66 12.08 31.76
N ILE A 724 -4.14 11.44 30.72
CA ILE A 724 -2.75 11.63 30.27
C ILE A 724 -2.62 13.03 29.68
N CYS A 725 -2.23 13.99 30.52
CA CYS A 725 -1.65 15.24 30.10
C CYS A 725 -0.25 14.98 29.52
N LEU A 726 0.05 15.55 28.36
CA LEU A 726 1.38 15.47 27.77
C LEU A 726 2.39 16.31 28.57
N ASP A 727 3.62 15.82 28.74
CA ASP A 727 4.66 16.49 29.54
C ASP A 727 5.02 17.89 29.02
N ASP A 728 4.95 18.13 27.71
CA ASP A 728 5.14 19.45 27.12
C ASP A 728 4.00 20.40 27.51
N GLN A 729 2.75 19.94 27.45
CA GLN A 729 1.57 20.71 27.85
C GLN A 729 1.61 21.03 29.35
N LYS A 730 1.97 20.06 30.19
CA LYS A 730 2.21 20.28 31.63
C LYS A 730 3.31 21.32 31.86
N SER A 731 4.42 21.23 31.12
CA SER A 731 5.51 22.20 31.19
C SER A 731 5.05 23.61 30.79
N LEU A 732 4.28 23.73 29.70
CA LEU A 732 3.71 25.01 29.26
C LEU A 732 2.75 25.61 30.28
N LEU A 733 1.91 24.81 30.95
CA LEU A 733 1.03 25.29 32.01
C LEU A 733 1.81 25.78 33.25
N LEU A 734 2.87 25.07 33.65
CA LEU A 734 3.74 25.49 34.75
C LEU A 734 4.56 26.75 34.41
N GLN A 735 5.05 26.86 33.17
CA GLN A 735 5.70 28.08 32.66
C GLN A 735 4.72 29.26 32.59
N LEU A 736 3.49 29.03 32.13
CA LEU A 736 2.42 30.02 32.13
C LEU A 736 2.17 30.51 33.56
N LYS A 737 1.89 29.60 34.52
CA LYS A 737 1.74 29.94 35.94
C LYS A 737 2.92 30.75 36.48
N GLY A 738 4.15 30.34 36.17
CA GLY A 738 5.37 31.05 36.59
C GLY A 738 5.54 32.44 35.97
N SER A 739 4.88 32.72 34.85
CA SER A 739 4.89 34.03 34.19
C SER A 739 3.81 35.01 34.71
N LEU A 740 2.75 34.52 35.35
CA LEU A 740 1.62 35.34 35.82
C LEU A 740 1.88 35.97 37.19
N GLN A 741 1.58 37.26 37.32
CA GLN A 741 1.53 37.95 38.62
C GLN A 741 0.08 37.94 39.14
N TYR A 742 -0.18 37.16 40.19
CA TYR A 742 -1.50 36.99 40.78
C TYR A 742 -1.42 36.88 42.30
N ASP A 743 -2.52 37.17 43.02
CA ASP A 743 -2.55 37.02 44.48
C ASP A 743 -2.87 35.58 44.89
N SER A 744 -1.84 34.87 45.37
CA SER A 744 -1.95 33.49 45.85
C SER A 744 -2.90 33.27 47.03
N SER A 745 -3.30 34.32 47.77
CA SER A 745 -4.27 34.21 48.86
C SER A 745 -5.73 34.23 48.39
N PHE A 746 -5.98 34.62 47.14
CA PHE A 746 -7.32 34.67 46.54
C PHE A 746 -7.47 33.77 45.30
N SER A 747 -6.37 33.41 44.63
CA SER A 747 -6.37 32.47 43.50
C SER A 747 -6.86 31.08 43.92
N THR A 748 -7.90 30.62 43.23
CA THR A 748 -8.58 29.34 43.47
C THR A 748 -8.08 28.22 42.57
N LYS A 749 -7.57 28.56 41.39
CA LYS A 749 -7.18 27.63 40.32
C LYS A 749 -5.67 27.50 40.23
N LEU A 750 -4.97 28.62 39.99
CA LEU A 750 -3.51 28.65 39.77
C LEU A 750 -2.73 28.16 41.00
N THR A 751 -3.23 28.34 42.23
CA THR A 751 -2.59 27.78 43.44
C THR A 751 -2.49 26.25 43.42
N ARG A 752 -3.46 25.55 42.82
CA ARG A 752 -3.53 24.07 42.78
C ARG A 752 -2.67 23.44 41.69
N TRP A 753 -2.35 24.17 40.62
CA TRP A 753 -1.48 23.70 39.54
C TRP A 753 -0.08 23.38 40.10
N ASN A 754 0.31 22.10 40.16
CA ASN A 754 1.54 21.71 40.85
C ASN A 754 2.20 20.47 40.21
N ASP A 755 3.53 20.45 40.24
CA ASP A 755 4.32 19.42 39.55
C ASP A 755 4.23 18.02 40.19
N ASN A 756 3.77 17.93 41.45
CA ASN A 756 3.59 16.66 42.16
C ASN A 756 2.37 15.85 41.69
N THR A 757 1.58 16.39 40.77
CA THR A 757 0.46 15.69 40.11
C THR A 757 0.83 15.33 38.67
N SER A 758 0.51 14.10 38.25
CA SER A 758 0.74 13.62 36.87
C SER A 758 -0.29 14.16 35.86
N GLU A 759 -1.46 14.55 36.35
CA GLU A 759 -2.67 14.75 35.53
C GLU A 759 -2.99 16.25 35.41
N CYS A 760 -2.25 16.98 34.57
CA CYS A 760 -2.46 18.43 34.41
C CYS A 760 -3.85 18.79 33.83
N CYS A 761 -4.49 17.85 33.15
CA CYS A 761 -5.82 18.00 32.56
C CYS A 761 -6.93 18.07 33.62
N ASP A 762 -6.65 17.63 34.84
CA ASP A 762 -7.54 17.71 36.01
C ASP A 762 -7.27 18.96 36.88
N TRP A 763 -6.34 19.83 36.47
CA TRP A 763 -6.13 21.10 37.13
C TRP A 763 -7.32 22.04 36.91
N ASP A 764 -7.82 22.64 37.99
CA ASP A 764 -8.90 23.61 37.91
C ASP A 764 -8.61 24.69 36.87
N GLY A 765 -9.54 24.88 35.93
CA GLY A 765 -9.38 25.83 34.82
C GLY A 765 -8.58 25.32 33.62
N VAL A 766 -8.18 24.04 33.57
CA VAL A 766 -7.59 23.41 32.38
C VAL A 766 -8.61 22.44 31.76
N LYS A 767 -8.63 22.35 30.43
CA LYS A 767 -9.33 21.27 29.72
C LYS A 767 -8.50 20.76 28.55
N CYS A 768 -8.35 19.45 28.49
CA CYS A 768 -7.67 18.77 27.40
C CYS A 768 -8.64 18.13 26.38
N ASP A 769 -8.13 17.82 25.19
CA ASP A 769 -8.78 16.90 24.25
C ASP A 769 -8.52 15.42 24.64
N LEU A 770 -9.02 14.49 23.82
CA LEU A 770 -8.82 13.04 23.97
C LEU A 770 -7.36 12.58 23.74
N TYR A 771 -6.46 13.49 23.38
CA TYR A 771 -5.06 13.23 23.10
C TYR A 771 -4.10 13.88 24.12
N GLY A 772 -4.64 14.64 25.09
CA GLY A 772 -3.87 15.30 26.14
C GLY A 772 -3.39 16.72 25.80
N HIS A 773 -3.84 17.31 24.67
CA HIS A 773 -3.53 18.69 24.32
C HIS A 773 -4.45 19.66 25.07
N VAL A 774 -3.92 20.79 25.57
CA VAL A 774 -4.73 21.82 26.23
C VAL A 774 -5.54 22.60 25.19
N ILE A 775 -6.86 22.44 25.21
CA ILE A 775 -7.81 23.08 24.29
C ILE A 775 -8.60 24.23 24.94
N ALA A 776 -8.69 24.28 26.27
CA ALA A 776 -9.28 25.41 26.98
C ALA A 776 -8.53 25.79 28.26
N LEU A 777 -8.51 27.10 28.54
CA LEU A 777 -8.03 27.72 29.77
C LEU A 777 -9.11 28.64 30.35
N GLU A 778 -9.53 28.37 31.58
CA GLU A 778 -10.54 29.14 32.32
C GLU A 778 -9.91 29.79 33.57
N LEU A 779 -9.24 30.91 33.33
CA LEU A 779 -8.44 31.67 34.30
C LEU A 779 -9.16 32.94 34.80
N ASP A 780 -10.49 32.95 34.72
CA ASP A 780 -11.34 34.01 35.26
C ASP A 780 -11.23 34.13 36.79
N ASN A 781 -11.34 35.38 37.28
CA ASN A 781 -11.38 35.75 38.70
C ASN A 781 -10.18 35.27 39.56
N GLU A 782 -9.01 35.09 38.93
CA GLU A 782 -7.77 34.67 39.62
C GLU A 782 -6.91 35.85 40.11
N LEU A 783 -7.41 37.08 40.01
CA LEU A 783 -6.72 38.34 40.31
C LEU A 783 -5.36 38.49 39.60
N ILE A 784 -5.28 38.03 38.35
CA ILE A 784 -4.11 38.21 37.49
C ILE A 784 -3.94 39.71 37.19
N SER A 785 -2.74 40.23 37.43
CA SER A 785 -2.40 41.66 37.37
C SER A 785 -1.37 42.02 36.28
N SER A 786 -0.55 41.07 35.86
CA SER A 786 0.46 41.19 34.79
C SER A 786 0.95 39.79 34.42
N GLY A 787 1.68 39.67 33.31
CA GLY A 787 2.34 38.46 32.82
C GLY A 787 1.67 37.84 31.60
N VAL A 788 0.39 38.11 31.38
CA VAL A 788 -0.38 37.62 30.21
C VAL A 788 0.20 38.21 28.92
N GLU A 789 0.55 39.49 28.97
CA GLU A 789 0.96 40.33 27.85
C GLU A 789 2.30 39.94 27.20
N ASN A 790 3.14 39.18 27.91
CA ASN A 790 4.46 38.73 27.46
C ASN A 790 4.68 37.21 27.61
N SER A 791 3.62 36.43 27.89
CA SER A 791 3.77 34.99 28.15
C SER A 791 4.04 34.22 26.85
N SER A 792 5.31 33.89 26.59
CA SER A 792 5.68 32.97 25.51
C SER A 792 5.05 31.59 25.66
N ALA A 793 4.77 31.16 26.90
CA ALA A 793 4.07 29.91 27.19
C ALA A 793 2.62 29.94 26.69
N LEU A 794 1.88 31.03 26.96
CA LEU A 794 0.50 31.19 26.45
C LEU A 794 0.47 31.12 24.91
N LEU A 795 1.45 31.73 24.24
CA LEU A 795 1.57 31.72 22.78
C LEU A 795 2.02 30.36 22.20
N SER A 796 2.47 29.42 23.03
CA SER A 796 2.97 28.11 22.59
C SER A 796 1.90 27.00 22.65
N PHE A 797 0.69 27.27 23.15
CA PHE A 797 -0.42 26.32 23.10
C PHE A 797 -1.03 26.28 21.69
N GLU A 798 -0.49 25.43 20.82
CA GLU A 798 -0.93 25.26 19.42
C GLU A 798 -2.43 24.91 19.30
N TYR A 799 -2.97 24.16 20.26
CA TYR A 799 -4.33 23.61 20.23
C TYR A 799 -5.37 24.43 21.01
N LEU A 800 -5.00 25.59 21.59
CA LEU A 800 -5.89 26.37 22.45
C LEU A 800 -7.03 27.03 21.66
N GLU A 801 -8.25 26.55 21.85
CA GLU A 801 -9.46 27.07 21.19
C GLU A 801 -10.29 28.02 22.08
N LYS A 802 -10.21 27.87 23.41
CA LYS A 802 -10.99 28.68 24.37
C LYS A 802 -10.09 29.30 25.44
N LEU A 803 -10.18 30.62 25.61
CA LEU A 803 -9.50 31.36 26.68
C LEU A 803 -10.50 32.28 27.40
N ASN A 804 -10.68 32.04 28.70
CA ASN A 804 -11.45 32.90 29.59
C ASN A 804 -10.49 33.54 30.61
N LEU A 805 -10.46 34.87 30.63
CA LEU A 805 -9.64 35.70 31.51
C LEU A 805 -10.47 36.80 32.20
N ALA A 806 -11.79 36.61 32.27
CA ALA A 806 -12.72 37.58 32.86
C ALA A 806 -12.38 37.94 34.32
N TYR A 807 -12.76 39.15 34.76
CA TYR A 807 -12.59 39.64 36.13
C TYR A 807 -11.14 39.69 36.68
N ASN A 808 -10.14 39.67 35.80
CA ASN A 808 -8.75 39.97 36.14
C ASN A 808 -8.42 41.47 35.92
N ARG A 809 -7.16 41.90 36.03
CA ARG A 809 -6.74 43.32 35.90
C ARG A 809 -5.35 43.46 35.27
N PHE A 810 -5.20 43.09 34.00
CA PHE A 810 -3.92 43.04 33.29
C PHE A 810 -3.92 43.89 32.00
N ASP A 811 -2.72 44.27 31.51
CA ASP A 811 -2.55 45.01 30.26
C ASP A 811 -2.61 44.09 29.02
N VAL A 812 -3.01 44.62 27.87
CA VAL A 812 -3.42 43.78 26.72
C VAL A 812 -2.23 43.23 25.92
N GLY A 813 -2.15 41.90 25.74
CA GLY A 813 -1.15 41.28 24.86
C GLY A 813 -1.53 39.92 24.23
N ILE A 814 -2.81 39.66 23.98
CA ILE A 814 -3.34 38.36 23.51
C ILE A 814 -3.55 38.36 21.99
N TYR A 815 -2.51 38.68 21.20
CA TYR A 815 -2.65 39.00 19.77
C TYR A 815 -2.07 37.96 18.78
N ASN A 816 -1.63 36.80 19.26
CA ASN A 816 -0.99 35.75 18.45
C ASN A 816 -1.65 34.36 18.58
N LEU A 817 -2.77 34.22 19.31
CA LEU A 817 -3.48 32.95 19.49
C LEU A 817 -4.40 32.62 18.29
N VAL A 818 -3.82 32.39 17.12
CA VAL A 818 -4.56 32.30 15.84
C VAL A 818 -5.62 31.18 15.75
N ASN A 819 -5.56 30.18 16.63
CA ASN A 819 -6.52 29.07 16.69
C ASN A 819 -7.72 29.31 17.63
N LEU A 820 -7.75 30.44 18.32
CA LEU A 820 -8.76 30.75 19.33
C LEU A 820 -10.14 31.01 18.69
N LYS A 821 -11.16 30.30 19.17
CA LYS A 821 -12.58 30.44 18.79
C LYS A 821 -13.40 31.21 19.83
N TYR A 822 -13.00 31.14 21.10
CA TYR A 822 -13.68 31.82 22.21
C TYR A 822 -12.69 32.63 23.03
N LEU A 823 -12.97 33.93 23.19
CA LEU A 823 -12.21 34.85 24.03
C LEU A 823 -13.14 35.63 24.95
N ASN A 824 -12.99 35.44 26.27
CA ASN A 824 -13.68 36.28 27.26
C ASN A 824 -12.68 37.10 28.06
N LEU A 825 -12.84 38.42 27.97
CA LEU A 825 -12.06 39.44 28.66
C LEU A 825 -12.98 40.43 29.41
N SER A 826 -14.21 40.02 29.71
CA SER A 826 -15.16 40.85 30.44
C SER A 826 -14.61 41.25 31.80
N ASN A 827 -14.73 42.54 32.13
CA ASN A 827 -14.21 43.13 33.36
C ASN A 827 -12.71 42.89 33.62
N ALA A 828 -11.90 42.59 32.59
CA ALA A 828 -10.45 42.33 32.72
C ALA A 828 -9.59 43.58 33.04
N GLY A 829 -10.21 44.68 33.47
CA GLY A 829 -9.53 45.88 33.99
C GLY A 829 -9.00 46.86 32.93
N PHE A 830 -9.33 46.70 31.65
CA PHE A 830 -8.80 47.54 30.58
C PHE A 830 -9.02 49.05 30.78
N LEU A 831 -7.92 49.81 30.73
CA LEU A 831 -7.91 51.26 30.75
C LEU A 831 -7.40 51.78 29.40
N GLY A 832 -8.31 52.26 28.54
CA GLY A 832 -7.94 52.87 27.26
C GLY A 832 -8.67 52.29 26.05
N GLN A 833 -7.94 52.09 24.96
CA GLN A 833 -8.43 51.59 23.67
C GLN A 833 -8.08 50.11 23.51
N ILE A 834 -9.01 49.30 23.00
CA ILE A 834 -8.77 47.90 22.72
C ILE A 834 -7.82 47.81 21.51
N PRO A 835 -6.71 47.05 21.58
CA PRO A 835 -5.72 47.09 20.53
C PRO A 835 -6.22 46.39 19.26
N MET A 836 -6.07 47.09 18.13
CA MET A 836 -6.40 46.60 16.78
C MET A 836 -5.82 45.22 16.47
N THR A 837 -4.76 44.80 17.16
CA THR A 837 -4.13 43.49 17.01
C THR A 837 -5.04 42.30 17.32
N LEU A 838 -6.19 42.50 18.01
CA LEU A 838 -7.22 41.45 18.13
C LEU A 838 -7.79 41.03 16.76
N SER A 839 -7.74 41.90 15.74
CA SER A 839 -8.18 41.59 14.36
C SER A 839 -7.44 40.41 13.71
N ARG A 840 -6.34 39.95 14.31
CA ARG A 840 -5.53 38.81 13.84
C ARG A 840 -6.07 37.46 14.29
N LEU A 841 -7.04 37.43 15.20
CA LEU A 841 -7.68 36.22 15.72
C LEU A 841 -8.85 35.80 14.82
N THR A 842 -8.60 35.63 13.52
CA THR A 842 -9.63 35.54 12.47
C THR A 842 -10.62 34.36 12.61
N ARG A 843 -10.28 33.38 13.47
CA ARG A 843 -11.09 32.20 13.80
C ARG A 843 -12.01 32.40 15.03
N LEU A 844 -12.04 33.60 15.61
CA LEU A 844 -12.95 33.91 16.72
C LEU A 844 -14.41 33.81 16.29
N VAL A 845 -15.18 33.06 17.07
CA VAL A 845 -16.63 32.92 16.96
C VAL A 845 -17.33 33.75 18.04
N THR A 846 -16.78 33.77 19.26
CA THR A 846 -17.32 34.51 20.41
C THR A 846 -16.25 35.41 21.03
N LEU A 847 -16.58 36.70 21.19
CA LEU A 847 -15.74 37.70 21.84
C LEU A 847 -16.54 38.50 22.89
N ASP A 848 -16.08 38.49 24.14
CA ASP A 848 -16.66 39.28 25.22
C ASP A 848 -15.65 40.28 25.79
N LEU A 849 -16.02 41.57 25.70
CA LEU A 849 -15.23 42.73 26.11
C LEU A 849 -16.02 43.63 27.09
N SER A 850 -17.09 43.10 27.67
CA SER A 850 -18.04 43.85 28.52
C SER A 850 -17.38 44.42 29.78
N THR A 851 -17.84 45.59 30.27
CA THR A 851 -17.23 46.29 31.40
C THR A 851 -18.25 46.92 32.34
N LEU A 852 -18.02 46.82 33.65
CA LEU A 852 -18.85 47.42 34.69
C LEU A 852 -18.19 48.65 35.36
N LEU A 853 -16.88 48.89 35.14
CA LEU A 853 -16.06 49.74 36.02
C LEU A 853 -15.63 51.09 35.45
N GLN A 854 -15.75 51.32 34.14
CA GLN A 854 -15.67 52.63 33.48
C GLN A 854 -16.03 52.50 32.00
N PRO A 855 -16.52 53.56 31.32
CA PRO A 855 -16.76 53.51 29.89
C PRO A 855 -15.42 53.47 29.13
N LEU A 856 -15.01 52.25 28.74
CA LEU A 856 -14.09 52.05 27.62
C LEU A 856 -14.58 52.90 26.44
N LYS A 857 -13.67 53.54 25.71
CA LYS A 857 -14.02 54.36 24.54
C LYS A 857 -13.55 53.67 23.27
N PHE A 858 -14.48 53.34 22.38
CA PHE A 858 -14.14 53.00 21.00
C PHE A 858 -14.07 54.27 20.15
N GLU A 859 -12.92 54.49 19.53
CA GLU A 859 -12.78 55.43 18.40
C GLU A 859 -13.26 54.80 17.08
N SER A 860 -13.14 53.47 16.94
CA SER A 860 -13.65 52.69 15.80
C SER A 860 -13.80 51.21 16.16
N LEU A 861 -14.58 50.47 15.35
CA LEU A 861 -14.78 49.02 15.42
C LEU A 861 -14.04 48.25 14.30
N ASP A 862 -13.19 48.91 13.51
CA ASP A 862 -12.49 48.35 12.33
C ASP A 862 -11.78 47.00 12.57
N PHE A 863 -11.37 46.70 13.81
CA PHE A 863 -10.73 45.41 14.14
C PHE A 863 -11.64 44.20 13.86
N ILE A 864 -12.97 44.39 13.84
CA ILE A 864 -13.96 43.35 13.55
C ILE A 864 -13.99 42.99 12.07
N GLU A 865 -13.60 43.88 11.14
CA GLU A 865 -13.66 43.61 9.69
C GLU A 865 -12.87 42.34 9.27
N ASN A 866 -11.81 42.00 10.01
CA ASN A 866 -10.99 40.80 9.76
C ASN A 866 -11.46 39.55 10.54
N LEU A 867 -12.45 39.67 11.43
CA LEU A 867 -12.98 38.56 12.24
C LEU A 867 -14.16 37.89 11.53
N THR A 868 -13.90 37.32 10.35
CA THR A 868 -14.94 36.81 9.44
C THR A 868 -15.75 35.62 9.97
N GLU A 869 -15.27 34.95 11.03
CA GLU A 869 -16.00 33.85 11.70
C GLU A 869 -16.83 34.31 12.92
N LEU A 870 -16.78 35.60 13.29
CA LEU A 870 -17.39 36.13 14.51
C LEU A 870 -18.92 36.12 14.44
N ARG A 871 -19.57 35.51 15.43
CA ARG A 871 -21.03 35.38 15.55
C ARG A 871 -21.61 36.08 16.77
N GLU A 872 -20.83 36.14 17.85
CA GLU A 872 -21.23 36.66 19.15
C GLU A 872 -20.25 37.72 19.63
N LEU A 873 -20.76 38.93 19.87
CA LEU A 873 -19.97 40.05 20.39
C LEU A 873 -20.70 40.74 21.55
N TYR A 874 -20.05 40.77 22.71
CA TYR A 874 -20.57 41.39 23.93
C TYR A 874 -19.75 42.63 24.28
N LEU A 875 -20.39 43.80 24.27
CA LEU A 875 -19.81 45.12 24.54
C LEU A 875 -20.57 45.86 25.66
N ASP A 876 -21.20 45.14 26.59
CA ASP A 876 -22.06 45.76 27.60
C ASP A 876 -21.26 46.75 28.47
N GLY A 877 -21.84 47.93 28.72
CA GLY A 877 -21.19 49.03 29.45
C GLY A 877 -20.11 49.81 28.70
N VAL A 878 -19.80 49.48 27.44
CA VAL A 878 -18.77 50.18 26.65
C VAL A 878 -19.33 51.43 25.95
N GLY A 879 -18.52 52.50 25.86
CA GLY A 879 -18.86 53.75 25.16
C GLY A 879 -18.47 53.71 23.69
N LEU A 880 -19.46 53.52 22.81
CA LEU A 880 -19.30 53.58 21.35
C LEU A 880 -19.46 55.01 20.82
N SER A 881 -18.50 55.48 20.01
CA SER A 881 -18.75 56.52 19.01
C SER A 881 -18.90 55.84 17.64
N ALA A 882 -19.93 56.20 16.87
CA ALA A 882 -20.45 55.34 15.81
C ALA A 882 -19.66 55.41 14.49
N GLN A 883 -19.37 54.26 13.89
CA GLN A 883 -19.73 53.89 12.51
C GLN A 883 -19.32 52.44 12.17
N ARG A 884 -20.11 51.77 11.30
CA ARG A 884 -19.88 50.50 10.57
C ARG A 884 -19.50 49.21 11.34
N ASN A 885 -20.19 48.10 11.04
CA ASN A 885 -19.65 46.74 10.79
C ASN A 885 -20.73 45.64 10.83
N GLU A 886 -20.57 44.56 10.05
CA GLU A 886 -21.54 43.47 9.88
C GLU A 886 -21.51 42.44 11.04
N LEU A 887 -22.64 42.29 11.77
CA LEU A 887 -22.78 41.42 12.97
C LEU A 887 -24.13 40.69 13.00
N THR A 888 -24.17 39.49 13.60
CA THR A 888 -25.36 38.62 13.73
C THR A 888 -26.14 38.80 15.03
N ALA A 889 -25.48 39.15 16.13
CA ALA A 889 -26.11 39.49 17.41
C ALA A 889 -25.27 40.53 18.15
N LEU A 890 -25.93 41.49 18.81
CA LEU A 890 -25.25 42.61 19.48
C LEU A 890 -25.96 42.98 20.80
N SER A 891 -25.23 42.92 21.92
CA SER A 891 -25.69 43.46 23.21
C SER A 891 -25.02 44.79 23.51
N LEU A 892 -25.83 45.81 23.83
CA LEU A 892 -25.41 47.16 24.20
C LEU A 892 -26.06 47.62 25.52
N ARG A 893 -26.32 46.68 26.44
CA ARG A 893 -26.94 47.01 27.73
C ARG A 893 -26.02 47.91 28.55
N GLY A 894 -26.59 48.91 29.21
CA GLY A 894 -25.84 49.92 29.96
C GLY A 894 -24.99 50.90 29.12
N CYS A 895 -24.96 50.77 27.79
CA CYS A 895 -24.19 51.69 26.94
C CYS A 895 -24.83 53.08 26.91
N ARG A 896 -24.05 54.13 27.17
CA ARG A 896 -24.49 55.54 27.05
C ARG A 896 -24.50 55.99 25.58
N VAL A 897 -25.35 55.37 24.76
CA VAL A 897 -25.50 55.74 23.36
C VAL A 897 -26.23 57.08 23.27
N SER A 898 -25.57 58.13 22.77
CA SER A 898 -26.16 59.45 22.57
C SER A 898 -25.85 59.97 21.15
N GLY A 899 -26.86 60.01 20.30
CA GLY A 899 -26.76 60.39 18.89
C GLY A 899 -27.67 59.52 18.03
N PRO A 900 -27.93 59.89 16.76
CA PRO A 900 -28.57 58.99 15.82
C PRO A 900 -27.67 57.77 15.61
N ILE A 901 -28.28 56.59 15.54
CA ILE A 901 -27.65 55.41 14.98
C ILE A 901 -27.43 55.69 13.48
N ASP A 902 -26.21 55.50 13.01
CA ASP A 902 -25.83 55.69 11.61
C ASP A 902 -26.52 54.64 10.71
N ASP A 903 -26.88 55.01 9.48
CA ASP A 903 -27.53 54.13 8.50
C ASP A 903 -26.73 52.83 8.23
N SER A 904 -25.45 52.76 8.62
CA SER A 904 -24.66 51.53 8.58
C SER A 904 -25.24 50.33 9.36
N LEU A 905 -26.11 50.49 10.37
CA LEU A 905 -26.84 49.33 10.93
C LEU A 905 -27.88 48.73 9.97
N SER A 906 -28.34 49.46 8.93
CA SER A 906 -29.30 48.90 7.97
C SER A 906 -28.65 47.96 6.95
N ASN A 907 -27.31 47.85 6.93
CA ASN A 907 -26.58 46.90 6.09
C ASN A 907 -26.35 45.53 6.77
N LEU A 908 -26.81 45.34 8.02
CA LEU A 908 -26.61 44.12 8.80
C LEU A 908 -27.55 42.97 8.37
N ARG A 909 -27.28 42.38 7.20
CA ARG A 909 -28.17 41.39 6.54
C ARG A 909 -28.43 40.09 7.32
N PHE A 910 -27.73 39.85 8.43
CA PHE A 910 -27.84 38.64 9.25
C PHE A 910 -28.13 38.91 10.73
N LEU A 911 -28.39 40.17 11.12
CA LEU A 911 -28.67 40.53 12.52
C LEU A 911 -30.04 39.99 12.96
N SER A 912 -30.06 39.09 13.93
CA SER A 912 -31.31 38.45 14.41
C SER A 912 -31.79 38.98 15.76
N VAL A 913 -30.88 39.43 16.63
CA VAL A 913 -31.21 39.88 17.99
C VAL A 913 -30.33 41.07 18.41
N ILE A 914 -30.95 42.13 18.92
CA ILE A 914 -30.27 43.25 19.61
C ILE A 914 -30.82 43.35 21.04
N TYR A 915 -29.94 43.45 22.03
CA TYR A 915 -30.33 43.75 23.42
C TYR A 915 -29.99 45.20 23.79
N LEU A 916 -31.03 46.03 23.89
CA LEU A 916 -30.98 47.42 24.37
C LEU A 916 -31.61 47.55 25.78
N ASP A 917 -31.31 48.65 26.47
CA ASP A 917 -31.84 48.95 27.81
C ASP A 917 -32.87 50.10 27.77
N GLN A 918 -33.75 50.19 28.77
CA GLN A 918 -34.97 51.02 28.79
C GLN A 918 -34.75 52.55 28.70
N LYS A 919 -33.50 53.03 28.65
CA LYS A 919 -33.16 54.46 28.54
C LYS A 919 -32.60 54.87 27.17
N CYS A 920 -32.60 53.98 26.18
CA CYS A 920 -32.27 54.32 24.80
C CYS A 920 -33.40 55.15 24.15
N VAL A 921 -33.16 56.45 23.90
CA VAL A 921 -34.07 57.28 23.08
C VAL A 921 -33.71 57.07 21.62
N ILE A 922 -34.51 56.29 20.90
CA ILE A 922 -34.27 55.96 19.49
C ILE A 922 -35.15 56.85 18.60
N LEU A 923 -34.52 57.65 17.74
CA LEU A 923 -35.18 58.30 16.61
C LEU A 923 -34.95 57.45 15.36
N ILE A 924 -35.94 56.65 14.97
CA ILE A 924 -35.92 55.81 13.77
C ILE A 924 -36.48 56.63 12.60
N SER A 925 -35.66 56.89 11.58
CA SER A 925 -36.02 57.73 10.43
C SER A 925 -36.58 56.96 9.22
N ASN A 926 -36.51 55.63 9.19
CA ASN A 926 -37.18 54.79 8.19
C ASN A 926 -37.56 53.42 8.78
N LEU A 927 -38.81 52.99 8.56
CA LEU A 927 -39.44 51.84 9.23
C LEU A 927 -40.05 50.86 8.19
N MET A 928 -39.39 50.65 7.05
CA MET A 928 -39.95 49.99 5.87
C MET A 928 -39.12 48.82 5.30
N THR A 929 -38.02 48.44 5.94
CA THR A 929 -37.23 47.23 5.58
C THR A 929 -36.59 46.61 6.81
N LEU A 930 -37.41 45.87 7.55
CA LEU A 930 -37.02 44.84 8.53
C LEU A 930 -38.10 43.75 8.47
#